data_AF-V8NU09-F1
#
_entry.id   AF-V8NU09-F1
#
_cell.length_a   1.000
_cell.length_b   1.000
_cell.length_c   1.000
_cell.angle_alpha   90.00
_cell.angle_beta   90.00
_cell.angle_gamma   90.00
#
_symmetry.space_group_name_H-M   'P 1'
#
loop_
_entity.id
_entity.type
_entity.pdbx_description
1 polymer ?
#
loop_
_entity_poly.entity_id
_entity_poly.type
_entity_poly.pdbx_seq_one_letter_code
_entity_poly.pdbx_strand_id
1 'polypeptide(L)'
;MDAIQAANSAFSVDLFKKLCELDKIANFIFTPLSISTSLALAYKAANGDTATQMKQGLHLEDVKDIPFGFQTITSDASKLSSFYSLKMVKRLYVEKSLNPNVEFINSVKRPFPSEFEVVDFKDKPEDTRLQINKSESVNDETKIILLNAAYFITNWMKKFPEAQTKECPFRISKTETKPVQMMNLEATLCLGYINDLKTKILELPCHNKHISMLILLPKDLEDDTTGLEQEITPEKLVQWTNPSVMANSRVNVFLPKFKVESEYDFKPILESLGMTHMFDENASDFSEMSELKGIVLSKIIHKVSLEVTEEGAESRDVPGYRILQHKDEFNADHPFLFFFKHNKSRSIVFAVMDLSLTRQSLSKAITAFALDLYNRLNSNKLCKNVFFSPASISTALGMVLIGAGGNSKMQIEKEGTIYSEFKQLLLQLNNLSHGYQLKLANNLKTPSTSQTKILLNKMHHLRMCFSYLLFSTLTEIFQQYLTRNIKELFAPGVIGPQTVLVLANAIYFKATWRHQFDPKYTTERNFRLNENETKPVHMMYQQGRFKLGHTDGKSAQILCLPYVDELLSMIIILPNDISQLEQVEAALTCKNLASWLSPGNLRERPVEIYIPRFKLEAGYDLNLTLQGLGLIDVFSEAKADLLGMSPSPQLFLSTVVHKAYVDINEVGTEAAAATGVAVSNRSLEHHELFVADHPFLFCILHNATDTVLFLGKLCCP
;
A
#
# COMPACT_ATOMS: atom_id res chain seq x y z
N MET A 1 -29.64 -13.81 21.95
CA MET A 1 -28.46 -14.26 21.18
C MET A 1 -28.66 -14.01 19.70
N ASP A 2 -29.80 -14.39 19.13
CA ASP A 2 -30.04 -14.21 17.69
C ASP A 2 -30.05 -12.73 17.24
N ALA A 3 -30.63 -11.83 18.06
CA ALA A 3 -30.63 -10.39 17.76
C ALA A 3 -29.21 -9.78 17.71
N ILE A 4 -28.33 -10.11 18.66
CA ILE A 4 -26.95 -9.58 18.68
C ILE A 4 -26.12 -10.16 17.53
N GLN A 5 -26.39 -11.41 17.13
CA GLN A 5 -25.76 -12.00 15.96
C GLN A 5 -26.22 -11.30 14.67
N ALA A 6 -27.53 -11.04 14.52
CA ALA A 6 -28.08 -10.34 13.37
C ALA A 6 -27.48 -8.93 13.27
N ALA A 7 -27.45 -8.20 14.39
CA ALA A 7 -26.83 -6.88 14.51
C ALA A 7 -25.36 -6.89 14.05
N ASN A 8 -24.56 -7.81 14.60
CA ASN A 8 -23.16 -7.94 14.21
C ASN A 8 -22.99 -8.31 12.73
N SER A 9 -23.88 -9.11 12.16
CA SER A 9 -23.83 -9.48 10.74
C SER A 9 -24.19 -8.29 9.85
N ALA A 10 -25.20 -7.51 10.23
CA ALA A 10 -25.57 -6.25 9.57
C ALA A 10 -24.43 -5.25 9.58
N PHE A 11 -23.90 -4.95 10.77
CA PHE A 11 -22.74 -4.08 10.91
C PHE A 11 -21.52 -4.57 10.11
N SER A 12 -21.26 -5.89 10.09
CA SER A 12 -20.17 -6.46 9.31
C SER A 12 -20.29 -6.19 7.82
N VAL A 13 -21.51 -6.30 7.28
CA VAL A 13 -21.79 -6.08 5.86
C VAL A 13 -21.72 -4.60 5.52
N ASP A 14 -22.27 -3.72 6.35
CA ASP A 14 -22.17 -2.28 6.13
C ASP A 14 -20.72 -1.80 6.15
N LEU A 15 -19.95 -2.28 7.12
CA LEU A 15 -18.52 -2.01 7.23
C LEU A 15 -17.75 -2.51 6.01
N PHE A 16 -18.06 -3.73 5.56
CA PHE A 16 -17.50 -4.31 4.34
C PHE A 16 -17.81 -3.43 3.11
N LYS A 17 -19.07 -3.03 2.91
CA LYS A 17 -19.47 -2.18 1.78
C LYS A 17 -18.77 -0.83 1.79
N LYS A 18 -18.67 -0.19 2.96
CA LYS A 18 -17.95 1.09 3.08
C LYS A 18 -16.46 0.97 2.81
N LEU A 19 -15.83 -0.13 3.21
CA LEU A 19 -14.45 -0.43 2.83
C LEU A 19 -14.31 -0.61 1.31
N CYS A 20 -15.21 -1.35 0.66
CA CYS A 20 -15.24 -1.48 -0.80
C CYS A 20 -15.45 -0.14 -1.53
N GLU A 21 -16.26 0.77 -0.98
CA GLU A 21 -16.51 2.10 -1.56
C GLU A 21 -15.27 3.01 -1.48
N LEU A 22 -14.57 3.01 -0.33
CA LEU A 22 -13.42 3.87 -0.07
C LEU A 22 -12.17 3.42 -0.82
N ASP A 23 -12.00 2.10 -0.96
CA ASP A 23 -10.82 1.52 -1.58
C ASP A 23 -11.23 0.43 -2.55
N LYS A 24 -11.70 0.85 -3.73
CA LYS A 24 -12.18 -0.02 -4.81
C LYS A 24 -11.13 -1.01 -5.32
N ILE A 25 -9.87 -0.85 -4.91
CA ILE A 25 -8.73 -1.51 -5.50
C ILE A 25 -7.84 -2.18 -4.43
N ALA A 26 -7.96 -1.92 -3.12
CA ALA A 26 -7.13 -2.63 -2.14
C ALA A 26 -7.73 -3.95 -1.65
N ASN A 27 -6.86 -4.95 -1.50
CA ASN A 27 -7.13 -6.10 -0.66
C ASN A 27 -7.24 -5.63 0.79
N PHE A 28 -8.34 -5.98 1.45
CA PHE A 28 -8.52 -5.64 2.85
C PHE A 28 -9.03 -6.82 3.66
N ILE A 29 -8.47 -6.95 4.86
CA ILE A 29 -8.95 -7.86 5.89
C ILE A 29 -9.32 -7.06 7.13
N PHE A 30 -10.40 -7.43 7.80
CA PHE A 30 -10.74 -6.88 9.09
C PHE A 30 -11.47 -7.91 9.95
N THR A 31 -11.61 -7.62 11.24
CA THR A 31 -12.36 -8.46 12.20
C THR A 31 -13.58 -7.69 12.69
N PRO A 32 -14.73 -7.80 11.99
CA PRO A 32 -15.93 -7.07 12.37
C PRO A 32 -16.34 -7.34 13.82
N LEU A 33 -16.12 -8.56 14.30
CA LEU A 33 -16.41 -8.94 15.68
C LEU A 33 -15.56 -8.14 16.70
N SER A 34 -14.28 -7.89 16.41
CA SER A 34 -13.43 -7.08 17.28
C SER A 34 -13.89 -5.63 17.32
N ILE A 35 -14.20 -5.08 16.14
CA ILE A 35 -14.64 -3.69 16.00
C ILE A 35 -15.97 -3.48 16.72
N SER A 36 -16.97 -4.32 16.47
CA SER A 36 -18.28 -4.25 17.12
C SER A 36 -18.19 -4.38 18.64
N THR A 37 -17.35 -5.27 19.16
CA THR A 37 -17.18 -5.46 20.60
C THR A 37 -16.53 -4.25 21.25
N SER A 38 -15.47 -3.71 20.66
CA SER A 38 -14.79 -2.53 21.17
C SER A 38 -15.66 -1.26 21.08
N LEU A 39 -16.47 -1.13 20.01
CA LEU A 39 -17.45 -0.06 19.88
C LEU A 39 -18.61 -0.23 20.87
N ALA A 40 -19.01 -1.47 21.19
CA ALA A 40 -20.02 -1.72 22.23
C ALA A 40 -19.53 -1.33 23.63
N LEU A 41 -18.24 -1.52 23.91
CA LEU A 41 -17.60 -1.00 25.12
C LEU A 41 -17.61 0.53 25.15
N ALA A 42 -17.27 1.19 24.03
CA ALA A 42 -17.37 2.65 23.92
C ALA A 42 -18.82 3.16 24.01
N TYR A 43 -19.79 2.43 23.44
CA TYR A 43 -21.22 2.72 23.58
C TYR A 43 -21.66 2.68 25.05
N LYS A 44 -21.13 1.73 25.84
CA LYS A 44 -21.46 1.66 27.26
C LYS A 44 -20.94 2.86 28.06
N ALA A 45 -19.94 3.57 27.53
CA ALA A 45 -19.42 4.82 28.09
C ALA A 45 -20.19 6.06 27.60
N ALA A 46 -20.99 5.93 26.55
CA ALA A 46 -21.68 7.04 25.89
C ALA A 46 -23.09 7.27 26.43
N ASN A 47 -23.59 8.50 26.29
CA ASN A 47 -24.97 8.86 26.59
C ASN A 47 -25.61 9.70 25.46
N GLY A 48 -26.89 10.04 25.60
CA GLY A 48 -27.61 10.95 24.71
C GLY A 48 -27.54 10.57 23.22
N ASP A 49 -27.31 11.58 22.38
CA ASP A 49 -27.23 11.40 20.92
C ASP A 49 -26.00 10.57 20.51
N THR A 50 -24.91 10.65 21.26
CA THR A 50 -23.70 9.84 21.01
C THR A 50 -24.02 8.35 21.15
N ALA A 51 -24.68 7.96 22.24
CA ALA A 51 -25.14 6.59 22.44
C ALA A 51 -26.16 6.17 21.37
N THR A 52 -27.06 7.07 20.98
CA THR A 52 -28.08 6.79 19.96
C THR A 52 -27.47 6.51 18.59
N GLN A 53 -26.53 7.34 18.14
CA GLN A 53 -25.80 7.13 16.88
C GLN A 53 -25.01 5.82 16.89
N MET A 54 -24.31 5.52 17.99
CA MET A 54 -23.57 4.26 18.11
C MET A 54 -24.49 3.04 18.12
N LYS A 55 -25.64 3.13 18.79
CA LYS A 55 -26.63 2.06 18.82
C LYS A 55 -27.17 1.76 17.42
N GLN A 56 -27.49 2.80 16.65
CA GLN A 56 -27.97 2.69 15.26
C GLN A 56 -26.89 2.16 14.33
N GLY A 57 -25.69 2.76 14.37
CA GLY A 57 -24.57 2.33 13.52
C GLY A 57 -24.14 0.87 13.74
N LEU A 58 -24.35 0.33 14.94
CA LEU A 58 -24.07 -1.07 15.29
C LEU A 58 -25.29 -2.00 15.13
N HIS A 59 -26.45 -1.50 14.70
CA HIS A 59 -27.71 -2.25 14.56
C HIS A 59 -28.20 -2.89 15.89
N LEU A 60 -28.00 -2.20 17.03
CA LEU A 60 -28.28 -2.73 18.36
C LEU A 60 -29.67 -2.36 18.91
N GLU A 61 -30.57 -1.81 18.10
CA GLU A 61 -31.89 -1.29 18.50
C GLU A 61 -32.74 -2.37 19.18
N ASP A 62 -32.79 -3.56 18.58
CA ASP A 62 -33.58 -4.71 19.03
C ASP A 62 -32.86 -5.59 20.05
N VAL A 63 -31.62 -5.25 20.41
CA VAL A 63 -30.82 -6.00 21.38
C VAL A 63 -31.16 -5.54 22.80
N LYS A 64 -31.86 -6.40 23.55
CA LYS A 64 -32.32 -6.10 24.93
C LYS A 64 -31.18 -5.90 25.93
N ASP A 65 -30.22 -6.83 25.96
CA ASP A 65 -29.07 -6.79 26.86
C ASP A 65 -27.78 -6.85 26.04
N ILE A 66 -27.33 -5.66 25.64
CA ILE A 66 -26.14 -5.47 24.79
C ILE A 66 -24.88 -6.00 25.49
N PRO A 67 -24.57 -5.61 26.76
CA PRO A 67 -23.38 -6.11 27.45
C PRO A 67 -23.36 -7.65 27.57
N PHE A 68 -24.47 -8.28 27.95
CA PHE A 68 -24.52 -9.74 28.06
C PHE A 68 -24.37 -10.43 26.70
N GLY A 69 -24.93 -9.84 25.64
CA GLY A 69 -24.76 -10.29 24.26
C GLY A 69 -23.29 -10.34 23.86
N PHE A 70 -22.57 -9.23 24.02
CA PHE A 70 -21.14 -9.15 23.71
C PHE A 70 -20.26 -9.98 24.64
N GLN A 71 -20.65 -10.13 25.91
CA GLN A 71 -19.98 -11.05 26.84
C GLN A 71 -19.99 -12.48 26.30
N THR A 72 -21.15 -12.95 25.82
CA THR A 72 -21.30 -14.31 25.33
C THR A 72 -20.49 -14.53 24.06
N ILE A 73 -20.56 -13.60 23.10
CA ILE A 73 -19.81 -13.72 21.84
C ILE A 73 -18.30 -13.61 22.09
N THR A 74 -17.85 -12.72 22.96
CA THR A 74 -16.44 -12.59 23.34
C THR A 74 -15.93 -13.83 24.06
N SER A 75 -16.71 -14.42 24.97
CA SER A 75 -16.35 -15.65 25.65
C SER A 75 -16.24 -16.84 24.68
N ASP A 76 -17.13 -16.92 23.71
CA ASP A 76 -17.06 -17.98 22.70
C ASP A 76 -15.90 -17.75 21.72
N ALA A 77 -15.64 -16.51 21.31
CA ALA A 77 -14.51 -16.18 20.44
C ALA A 77 -13.15 -16.37 21.14
N SER A 78 -13.03 -16.05 22.43
CA SER A 78 -11.77 -16.22 23.17
C SER A 78 -11.40 -17.70 23.32
N LYS A 79 -12.39 -18.59 23.48
CA LYS A 79 -12.18 -20.06 23.45
C LYS A 79 -11.64 -20.55 22.12
N LEU A 80 -11.87 -19.86 21.00
CA LEU A 80 -11.29 -20.27 19.71
C LEU A 80 -9.76 -20.21 19.74
N SER A 81 -9.18 -19.31 20.54
CA SER A 81 -7.72 -19.18 20.69
C SER A 81 -7.06 -20.42 21.34
N SER A 82 -7.83 -21.28 22.03
CA SER A 82 -7.29 -22.55 22.54
C SER A 82 -7.30 -23.68 21.52
N PHE A 83 -8.06 -23.54 20.44
CA PHE A 83 -8.18 -24.56 19.38
C PHE A 83 -7.37 -24.21 18.12
N TYR A 84 -7.07 -22.93 17.92
CA TYR A 84 -6.42 -22.44 16.71
C TYR A 84 -5.26 -21.51 17.04
N SER A 85 -4.36 -21.33 16.07
CA SER A 85 -3.37 -20.23 16.05
C SER A 85 -4.07 -18.89 15.77
N LEU A 86 -5.06 -18.56 16.59
CA LEU A 86 -5.90 -17.37 16.52
C LEU A 86 -5.65 -16.55 17.79
N LYS A 87 -5.33 -15.27 17.60
CA LYS A 87 -5.27 -14.31 18.69
C LYS A 87 -6.09 -13.08 18.32
N MET A 88 -6.97 -12.67 19.22
CA MET A 88 -7.75 -11.45 19.10
C MET A 88 -7.54 -10.61 20.35
N VAL A 89 -7.05 -9.39 20.16
CA VAL A 89 -6.86 -8.39 21.21
C VAL A 89 -7.79 -7.22 20.90
N LYS A 90 -8.57 -6.85 21.90
CA LYS A 90 -9.53 -5.74 21.86
C LYS A 90 -9.28 -4.93 23.13
N ARG A 91 -8.90 -3.67 22.99
CA ARG A 91 -8.60 -2.80 24.12
C ARG A 91 -9.10 -1.39 23.88
N LEU A 92 -9.73 -0.82 24.90
CA LEU A 92 -10.07 0.58 25.02
C LEU A 92 -9.14 1.18 26.07
N TYR A 93 -8.20 1.99 25.61
CA TYR A 93 -7.30 2.75 26.46
C TYR A 93 -7.91 4.10 26.76
N VAL A 94 -8.02 4.45 28.04
CA VAL A 94 -8.60 5.70 28.51
C VAL A 94 -7.56 6.49 29.27
N GLU A 95 -7.44 7.77 28.93
CA GLU A 95 -6.54 8.70 29.58
C GLU A 95 -6.86 8.83 31.07
N LYS A 96 -5.82 8.69 31.91
CA LYS A 96 -5.93 8.69 33.38
C LYS A 96 -6.55 9.96 33.92
N SER A 97 -6.25 11.11 33.34
CA SER A 97 -6.85 12.38 33.76
C SER A 97 -8.37 12.47 33.54
N LEU A 98 -8.97 11.53 32.79
CA LEU A 98 -10.42 11.44 32.63
C LEU A 98 -11.14 10.89 33.86
N ASN A 99 -10.43 10.32 34.84
CA ASN A 99 -11.00 9.80 36.10
C ASN A 99 -12.28 8.97 35.90
N PRO A 100 -12.24 7.87 35.13
CA PRO A 100 -13.41 7.04 34.88
C PRO A 100 -14.02 6.54 36.20
N ASN A 101 -15.33 6.68 36.35
CA ASN A 101 -16.00 6.38 37.60
C ASN A 101 -15.99 4.87 37.92
N VAL A 102 -16.01 4.53 39.22
CA VAL A 102 -15.86 3.15 39.70
C VAL A 102 -17.05 2.27 39.28
N GLU A 103 -18.25 2.85 39.20
CA GLU A 103 -19.47 2.16 38.79
C GLU A 103 -19.36 1.68 37.33
N PHE A 104 -18.95 2.56 36.42
CA PHE A 104 -18.68 2.26 35.02
C PHE A 104 -17.62 1.15 34.90
N ILE A 105 -16.47 1.31 35.55
CA ILE A 105 -15.39 0.31 35.53
C ILE A 105 -15.91 -1.06 35.98
N ASN A 106 -16.71 -1.11 37.04
CA ASN A 106 -17.30 -2.37 37.53
C ASN A 106 -18.35 -2.94 36.57
N SER A 107 -19.11 -2.08 35.88
CA SER A 107 -20.10 -2.51 34.89
C SER A 107 -19.49 -3.18 33.66
N VAL A 108 -18.27 -2.78 33.25
CA VAL A 108 -17.60 -3.31 32.05
C VAL A 108 -16.66 -4.48 32.32
N LYS A 109 -16.18 -4.66 33.56
CA LYS A 109 -15.24 -5.75 33.94
C LYS A 109 -15.69 -7.15 33.53
N ARG A 110 -16.97 -7.46 33.71
CA ARG A 110 -17.52 -8.79 33.44
C ARG A 110 -17.88 -8.99 31.96
N PRO A 111 -18.55 -8.02 31.30
CA PRO A 111 -18.86 -8.14 29.87
C PRO A 111 -17.64 -8.04 28.94
N PHE A 112 -16.64 -7.25 29.31
CA PHE A 112 -15.45 -6.93 28.51
C PHE A 112 -14.15 -7.19 29.29
N PRO A 113 -13.85 -8.47 29.61
CA PRO A 113 -12.75 -8.81 30.50
C PRO A 113 -11.39 -8.44 29.91
N SER A 114 -10.62 -7.62 30.62
CA SER A 114 -9.29 -7.13 30.22
C SER A 114 -9.28 -6.31 28.91
N GLU A 115 -10.44 -5.78 28.51
CA GLU A 115 -10.57 -4.94 27.31
C GLU A 115 -10.63 -3.44 27.66
N PHE A 116 -10.71 -3.06 28.93
CA PHE A 116 -10.64 -1.68 29.39
C PHE A 116 -9.36 -1.44 30.21
N GLU A 117 -8.59 -0.41 29.86
CA GLU A 117 -7.34 -0.09 30.54
C GLU A 117 -7.18 1.43 30.68
N VAL A 118 -6.81 1.90 31.87
CA VAL A 118 -6.51 3.31 32.13
C VAL A 118 -5.01 3.51 32.02
N VAL A 119 -4.58 4.48 31.20
CA VAL A 119 -3.16 4.76 30.90
C VAL A 119 -2.87 6.24 30.97
N ASP A 120 -1.59 6.60 30.99
CA ASP A 120 -1.12 7.97 31.20
C ASP A 120 -0.50 8.50 29.90
N PHE A 121 -1.35 8.99 28.99
CA PHE A 121 -0.93 9.62 27.74
C PHE A 121 -0.34 11.01 27.97
N LYS A 122 -0.78 11.71 29.02
CA LYS A 122 -0.38 13.09 29.28
C LYS A 122 1.00 13.20 29.93
N ASP A 123 1.21 12.52 31.05
CA ASP A 123 2.45 12.65 31.83
C ASP A 123 3.52 11.64 31.40
N LYS A 124 3.11 10.52 30.78
CA LYS A 124 4.02 9.43 30.33
C LYS A 124 3.72 8.88 28.93
N PRO A 125 3.65 9.72 27.88
CA PRO A 125 3.29 9.28 26.53
C PRO A 125 4.22 8.19 25.97
N GLU A 126 5.53 8.28 26.17
CA GLU A 126 6.49 7.30 25.62
C GLU A 126 6.39 5.93 26.30
N ASP A 127 6.25 5.89 27.63
CA ASP A 127 6.05 4.63 28.37
C ASP A 127 4.74 3.97 27.94
N THR A 128 3.67 4.76 27.83
CA THR A 128 2.37 4.29 27.35
C THR A 128 2.44 3.81 25.90
N ARG A 129 3.18 4.51 25.03
CA ARG A 129 3.42 4.09 23.63
C ARG A 129 4.16 2.76 23.54
N LEU A 130 5.16 2.54 24.40
CA LEU A 130 5.88 1.27 24.50
C LEU A 130 4.98 0.14 25.02
N GLN A 131 4.12 0.44 26.00
CA GLN A 131 3.13 -0.52 26.56
C GLN A 131 2.07 -0.94 25.53
N ILE A 132 1.62 -0.04 24.64
CA ILE A 132 0.61 -0.31 23.62
C ILE A 132 1.20 -1.04 22.38
N ASN A 133 2.52 -1.24 22.32
CA ASN A 133 3.35 -1.74 21.19
C ASN A 133 3.49 -0.76 20.03
N LYS A 134 4.73 -0.24 19.82
CA LYS A 134 5.29 0.37 18.59
C LYS A 134 4.35 1.27 17.76
N SER A 135 3.30 1.83 18.33
CA SER A 135 2.38 2.74 17.65
C SER A 135 2.99 4.13 17.65
N GLU A 136 3.47 4.62 16.51
CA GLU A 136 4.11 5.94 16.36
C GLU A 136 3.15 7.13 16.51
N SER A 137 1.99 6.94 17.15
CA SER A 137 0.82 7.80 16.90
C SER A 137 0.00 8.20 18.12
N VAL A 138 0.57 8.05 19.31
CA VAL A 138 0.00 8.48 20.59
C VAL A 138 0.66 9.80 20.99
N ASN A 139 -0.12 10.81 21.39
CA ASN A 139 0.36 12.09 21.91
C ASN A 139 -0.34 12.47 23.23
N ASP A 140 0.04 13.59 23.82
CA ASP A 140 -0.47 14.14 25.08
C ASP A 140 -1.91 14.68 24.99
N GLU A 141 -2.42 14.94 23.78
CA GLU A 141 -3.82 15.32 23.53
C GLU A 141 -4.77 14.11 23.46
N THR A 142 -4.25 12.89 23.37
CA THR A 142 -5.03 11.67 23.22
C THR A 142 -5.89 11.38 24.45
N LYS A 143 -7.20 11.16 24.25
CA LYS A 143 -8.18 10.89 25.31
C LYS A 143 -8.57 9.42 25.38
N ILE A 144 -9.00 8.86 24.25
CA ILE A 144 -9.43 7.47 24.15
C ILE A 144 -8.83 6.85 22.89
N ILE A 145 -8.22 5.67 23.03
CA ILE A 145 -7.77 4.83 21.91
C ILE A 145 -8.53 3.52 21.93
N LEU A 146 -9.11 3.16 20.79
CA LEU A 146 -9.67 1.84 20.53
C LEU A 146 -8.67 1.03 19.70
N LEU A 147 -8.08 -0.01 20.29
CA LEU A 147 -7.11 -0.90 19.67
C LEU A 147 -7.74 -2.29 19.44
N ASN A 148 -7.76 -2.69 18.18
CA ASN A 148 -8.05 -4.04 17.74
C ASN A 148 -6.82 -4.61 17.03
N ALA A 149 -6.36 -5.76 17.49
CA ALA A 149 -5.31 -6.51 16.80
C ALA A 149 -5.71 -7.97 16.69
N ALA A 150 -5.69 -8.53 15.48
CA ALA A 150 -6.01 -9.93 15.27
C ALA A 150 -4.96 -10.63 14.39
N TYR A 151 -4.67 -11.87 14.73
CA TYR A 151 -3.79 -12.75 13.97
C TYR A 151 -4.43 -14.12 13.84
N PHE A 152 -4.43 -14.71 12.65
CA PHE A 152 -4.93 -16.05 12.43
C PHE A 152 -4.09 -16.82 11.39
N ILE A 153 -3.56 -17.98 11.78
CA ILE A 153 -3.06 -18.98 10.82
C ILE A 153 -4.10 -20.08 10.69
N THR A 154 -4.49 -20.38 9.46
CA THR A 154 -5.44 -21.46 9.20
C THR A 154 -4.90 -22.81 9.64
N ASN A 155 -5.77 -23.62 10.23
CA ASN A 155 -5.52 -25.03 10.51
C ASN A 155 -6.78 -25.80 10.07
N TRP A 156 -6.69 -26.52 8.96
CA TRP A 156 -7.83 -27.13 8.28
C TRP A 156 -8.33 -28.40 8.97
N MET A 157 -9.62 -28.70 8.82
CA MET A 157 -10.17 -30.00 9.23
C MET A 157 -9.55 -31.14 8.43
N LYS A 158 -9.30 -30.91 7.14
CA LYS A 158 -8.56 -31.81 6.26
C LYS A 158 -7.41 -31.01 5.66
N LYS A 159 -6.16 -31.42 5.92
CA LYS A 159 -4.98 -30.73 5.40
C LYS A 159 -4.89 -30.78 3.88
N PHE A 160 -4.27 -29.78 3.29
CA PHE A 160 -3.86 -29.85 1.88
C PHE A 160 -2.55 -30.65 1.81
N PRO A 161 -2.41 -31.65 0.92
CA PRO A 161 -1.15 -32.33 0.74
C PRO A 161 -0.11 -31.39 0.09
N GLU A 162 0.96 -31.06 0.81
CA GLU A 162 2.03 -30.16 0.31
C GLU A 162 2.61 -30.60 -1.04
N ALA A 163 2.71 -31.92 -1.29
CA ALA A 163 3.17 -32.48 -2.56
C ALA A 163 2.24 -32.16 -3.75
N GLN A 164 1.01 -31.71 -3.49
CA GLN A 164 0.06 -31.25 -4.49
C GLN A 164 0.01 -29.72 -4.63
N THR A 165 0.67 -28.97 -3.74
CA THR A 165 0.85 -27.52 -3.91
C THR A 165 1.79 -27.26 -5.08
N LYS A 166 1.36 -26.44 -6.04
CA LYS A 166 2.13 -26.11 -7.25
C LYS A 166 1.99 -24.64 -7.60
N GLU A 167 3.00 -24.08 -8.23
CA GLU A 167 2.88 -22.76 -8.84
C GLU A 167 1.88 -22.80 -10.00
N CYS A 168 0.85 -21.98 -9.95
CA CYS A 168 -0.21 -21.87 -10.98
C CYS A 168 -0.51 -20.40 -11.25
N PRO A 169 -0.99 -20.05 -12.47
CA PRO A 169 -1.41 -18.69 -12.77
C PRO A 169 -2.73 -18.37 -12.06
N PHE A 170 -2.76 -17.25 -11.33
CA PHE A 170 -3.95 -16.61 -10.79
C PHE A 170 -4.33 -15.44 -11.69
N ARG A 171 -5.54 -15.45 -12.24
CA ARG A 171 -6.09 -14.45 -13.17
C ARG A 171 -6.57 -13.23 -12.38
N ILE A 172 -5.79 -12.15 -12.38
CA ILE A 172 -6.12 -10.89 -11.70
C ILE A 172 -7.22 -10.14 -12.45
N SER A 173 -7.13 -10.18 -13.77
CA SER A 173 -8.04 -9.53 -14.71
C SER A 173 -8.23 -10.44 -15.91
N LYS A 174 -9.08 -10.04 -16.85
CA LYS A 174 -9.29 -10.79 -18.11
C LYS A 174 -8.01 -10.98 -18.92
N THR A 175 -6.98 -10.17 -18.69
CA THR A 175 -5.76 -10.15 -19.50
C THR A 175 -4.48 -10.44 -18.71
N GLU A 176 -4.54 -10.41 -17.38
CA GLU A 176 -3.37 -10.48 -16.52
C GLU A 176 -3.42 -11.66 -15.57
N THR A 177 -2.30 -12.34 -15.42
CA THR A 177 -2.13 -13.45 -14.49
C THR A 177 -0.84 -13.31 -13.70
N LYS A 178 -0.82 -13.80 -12.46
CA LYS A 178 0.40 -13.91 -11.67
C LYS A 178 0.59 -15.31 -11.11
N PRO A 179 1.83 -15.82 -11.03
CA PRO A 179 2.10 -17.07 -10.34
C PRO A 179 1.73 -16.97 -8.85
N VAL A 180 0.99 -17.97 -8.37
CA VAL A 180 0.69 -18.20 -6.95
C VAL A 180 0.92 -19.66 -6.61
N GLN A 181 1.24 -19.94 -5.35
CA GLN A 181 1.28 -21.33 -4.85
C GLN A 181 -0.16 -21.80 -4.65
N MET A 182 -0.63 -22.67 -5.55
CA MET A 182 -1.99 -23.20 -5.54
C MET A 182 -2.00 -24.54 -4.81
N MET A 183 -2.66 -24.56 -3.65
CA MET A 183 -2.87 -25.77 -2.87
C MET A 183 -4.01 -26.58 -3.51
N ASN A 184 -3.93 -27.91 -3.45
CA ASN A 184 -4.97 -28.78 -3.98
C ASN A 184 -5.46 -29.78 -2.93
N LEU A 185 -6.78 -29.96 -2.83
CA LEU A 185 -7.43 -30.90 -1.91
C LEU A 185 -8.64 -31.54 -2.56
N GLU A 186 -8.68 -32.87 -2.59
CA GLU A 186 -9.88 -33.62 -2.95
C GLU A 186 -10.61 -34.09 -1.67
N ALA A 187 -11.84 -33.63 -1.45
CA ALA A 187 -12.60 -33.95 -0.24
C ALA A 187 -14.11 -33.83 -0.44
N THR A 188 -14.89 -34.49 0.43
CA THR A 188 -16.32 -34.21 0.57
C THR A 188 -16.53 -32.93 1.36
N LEU A 189 -17.07 -31.89 0.72
CA LEU A 189 -17.27 -30.56 1.28
C LEU A 189 -18.67 -30.03 0.91
N CYS A 190 -19.16 -29.05 1.67
CA CYS A 190 -20.40 -28.36 1.33
C CYS A 190 -20.14 -27.38 0.19
N LEU A 191 -20.76 -27.62 -0.95
CA LEU A 191 -20.69 -26.78 -2.14
C LEU A 191 -22.10 -26.36 -2.55
N GLY A 192 -22.26 -25.11 -2.96
CA GLY A 192 -23.49 -24.57 -3.51
C GLY A 192 -23.24 -23.70 -4.74
N TYR A 193 -24.31 -23.31 -5.41
CA TYR A 193 -24.26 -22.39 -6.55
C TYR A 193 -25.37 -21.34 -6.44
N ILE A 194 -24.98 -20.07 -6.51
CA ILE A 194 -25.89 -18.92 -6.46
C ILE A 194 -26.20 -18.55 -7.91
N ASN A 195 -27.37 -18.99 -8.39
CA ASN A 195 -27.75 -18.86 -9.80
C ASN A 195 -27.76 -17.40 -10.28
N ASP A 196 -28.36 -16.49 -9.49
CA ASP A 196 -28.56 -15.10 -9.88
C ASP A 196 -27.23 -14.35 -10.10
N LEU A 197 -26.19 -14.73 -9.36
CA LEU A 197 -24.85 -14.14 -9.43
C LEU A 197 -23.85 -14.98 -10.22
N LYS A 198 -24.29 -16.15 -10.69
CA LYS A 198 -23.44 -17.19 -11.30
C LYS A 198 -22.21 -17.52 -10.45
N THR A 199 -22.37 -17.64 -9.14
CA THR A 199 -21.24 -17.76 -8.18
C THR A 199 -21.24 -19.13 -7.51
N LYS A 200 -20.08 -19.80 -7.45
CA LYS A 200 -19.89 -21.00 -6.61
C LYS A 200 -19.63 -20.56 -5.16
N ILE A 201 -20.26 -21.24 -4.20
CA ILE A 201 -19.98 -21.06 -2.77
C ILE A 201 -19.45 -22.36 -2.17
N LEU A 202 -18.28 -22.29 -1.53
CA LEU A 202 -17.64 -23.43 -0.85
C LEU A 202 -17.49 -23.13 0.64
N GLU A 203 -17.86 -24.11 1.49
CA GLU A 203 -17.53 -24.08 2.91
C GLU A 203 -16.36 -25.03 3.19
N LEU A 204 -15.22 -24.45 3.61
CA LEU A 204 -14.02 -25.17 3.98
C LEU A 204 -13.82 -25.08 5.51
N PRO A 205 -14.10 -26.17 6.26
CA PRO A 205 -14.04 -26.14 7.71
C PRO A 205 -12.59 -26.18 8.23
N CYS A 206 -12.31 -25.38 9.26
CA CYS A 206 -11.09 -25.48 10.05
C CYS A 206 -11.19 -26.66 11.04
N HIS A 207 -10.07 -27.01 11.67
CA HIS A 207 -9.95 -28.08 12.67
C HIS A 207 -11.11 -28.03 13.68
N ASN A 208 -11.73 -29.16 14.02
CA ASN A 208 -12.90 -29.26 14.91
C ASN A 208 -14.19 -28.51 14.47
N LYS A 209 -14.24 -27.94 13.26
CA LYS A 209 -15.42 -27.26 12.69
C LYS A 209 -15.98 -26.11 13.54
N HIS A 210 -15.21 -25.51 14.45
CA HIS A 210 -15.68 -24.31 15.16
C HIS A 210 -15.71 -23.09 14.24
N ILE A 211 -14.73 -22.99 13.34
CA ILE A 211 -14.65 -21.96 12.30
C ILE A 211 -14.71 -22.64 10.92
N SER A 212 -15.39 -22.02 9.96
CA SER A 212 -15.33 -22.37 8.54
C SER A 212 -14.96 -21.16 7.70
N MET A 213 -14.14 -21.35 6.67
CA MET A 213 -13.96 -20.40 5.58
C MET A 213 -15.08 -20.59 4.57
N LEU A 214 -15.81 -19.53 4.26
CA LEU A 214 -16.82 -19.47 3.20
C LEU A 214 -16.22 -18.70 2.03
N ILE A 215 -16.17 -19.31 0.86
CA ILE A 215 -15.55 -18.75 -0.34
C ILE A 215 -16.60 -18.59 -1.41
N LEU A 216 -16.81 -17.37 -1.88
CA LEU A 216 -17.69 -17.01 -2.98
C LEU A 216 -16.83 -16.72 -4.20
N LEU A 217 -16.91 -17.59 -5.20
CA LEU A 217 -16.13 -17.53 -6.43
C LEU A 217 -17.07 -17.29 -7.62
N PRO A 218 -17.09 -16.07 -8.19
CA PRO A 218 -17.83 -15.80 -9.42
C PRO A 218 -17.42 -16.77 -10.53
N LYS A 219 -18.33 -17.08 -11.47
CA LYS A 219 -17.95 -17.90 -12.64
C LYS A 219 -17.22 -17.07 -13.69
N ASP A 220 -17.70 -15.85 -13.90
CA ASP A 220 -17.19 -14.92 -14.89
C ASP A 220 -16.26 -13.92 -14.19
N LEU A 221 -15.08 -13.68 -14.76
CA LEU A 221 -14.13 -12.69 -14.24
C LEU A 221 -14.47 -11.31 -14.80
N GLU A 222 -14.73 -10.36 -13.90
CA GLU A 222 -14.83 -8.93 -14.22
C GLU A 222 -13.57 -8.20 -13.73
N ASP A 223 -13.18 -7.16 -14.44
CA ASP A 223 -12.02 -6.36 -14.03
C ASP A 223 -12.45 -5.42 -12.89
N ASP A 224 -11.58 -5.25 -11.89
CA ASP A 224 -11.72 -4.33 -10.75
C ASP A 224 -12.82 -4.66 -9.70
N THR A 225 -13.62 -5.71 -9.88
CA THR A 225 -14.68 -6.10 -8.93
C THR A 225 -15.07 -7.56 -9.09
N THR A 226 -15.56 -8.20 -8.02
CA THR A 226 -16.21 -9.52 -8.12
C THR A 226 -17.69 -9.42 -8.51
N GLY A 227 -18.27 -8.22 -8.52
CA GLY A 227 -19.71 -7.97 -8.64
C GLY A 227 -20.52 -8.33 -7.37
N LEU A 228 -19.90 -9.03 -6.42
CA LEU A 228 -20.56 -9.52 -5.21
C LEU A 228 -20.69 -8.43 -4.13
N GLU A 229 -19.86 -7.40 -4.19
CA GLU A 229 -19.74 -6.37 -3.14
C GLU A 229 -21.00 -5.52 -3.03
N GLN A 230 -21.68 -5.26 -4.16
CA GLN A 230 -22.94 -4.51 -4.19
C GLN A 230 -24.11 -5.38 -3.76
N GLU A 231 -24.05 -6.67 -4.10
CA GLU A 231 -25.13 -7.62 -3.94
C GLU A 231 -25.21 -8.20 -2.54
N ILE A 232 -24.12 -8.24 -1.78
CA ILE A 232 -24.07 -8.84 -0.45
C ILE A 232 -24.98 -8.10 0.54
N THR A 233 -25.83 -8.85 1.25
CA THR A 233 -26.60 -8.35 2.40
C THR A 233 -26.56 -9.40 3.51
N PRO A 234 -26.86 -9.05 4.76
CA PRO A 234 -26.93 -10.03 5.85
C PRO A 234 -27.92 -11.16 5.55
N GLU A 235 -29.07 -10.84 4.96
CA GLU A 235 -30.12 -11.80 4.60
C GLU A 235 -29.63 -12.75 3.50
N LYS A 236 -28.99 -12.20 2.47
CA LYS A 236 -28.39 -12.98 1.38
C LYS A 236 -27.27 -13.89 1.88
N LEU A 237 -26.42 -13.44 2.79
CA LEU A 237 -25.39 -14.30 3.41
C LEU A 237 -26.00 -15.49 4.16
N VAL A 238 -27.09 -15.27 4.90
CA VAL A 238 -27.82 -16.37 5.57
C VAL A 238 -28.46 -17.30 4.53
N GLN A 239 -29.03 -16.75 3.46
CA GLN A 239 -29.65 -17.52 2.39
C GLN A 239 -28.63 -18.38 1.63
N TRP A 240 -27.50 -17.80 1.20
CA TRP A 240 -26.46 -18.46 0.43
C TRP A 240 -25.73 -19.56 1.22
N THR A 241 -25.69 -19.42 2.54
CA THR A 241 -25.05 -20.40 3.44
C THR A 241 -26.05 -21.38 4.08
N ASN A 242 -27.30 -21.39 3.61
CA ASN A 242 -28.33 -22.29 4.10
C ASN A 242 -28.04 -23.74 3.65
N PRO A 243 -28.21 -24.75 4.52
CA PRO A 243 -28.06 -26.17 4.15
C PRO A 243 -28.96 -26.64 2.99
N SER A 244 -30.03 -25.91 2.68
CA SER A 244 -30.88 -26.18 1.49
C SER A 244 -30.24 -25.73 0.17
N VAL A 245 -29.27 -24.82 0.22
CA VAL A 245 -28.54 -24.29 -0.95
C VAL A 245 -27.18 -24.98 -1.13
N MET A 246 -26.59 -25.46 -0.04
CA MET A 246 -25.30 -26.14 -0.04
C MET A 246 -25.46 -27.64 0.20
N ALA A 247 -24.89 -28.46 -0.67
CA ALA A 247 -24.90 -29.92 -0.55
C ALA A 247 -23.49 -30.47 -0.36
N ASN A 248 -23.36 -31.55 0.42
CA ASN A 248 -22.11 -32.29 0.51
C ASN A 248 -21.86 -33.00 -0.84
N SER A 249 -20.78 -32.61 -1.50
CA SER A 249 -20.32 -33.19 -2.76
C SER A 249 -18.84 -33.51 -2.67
N ARG A 250 -18.36 -34.42 -3.51
CA ARG A 250 -16.92 -34.69 -3.65
C ARG A 250 -16.32 -33.62 -4.56
N VAL A 251 -15.53 -32.73 -3.98
CA VAL A 251 -14.98 -31.56 -4.66
C VAL A 251 -13.46 -31.67 -4.79
N ASN A 252 -12.94 -31.31 -5.96
CA ASN A 252 -11.53 -31.00 -6.16
C ASN A 252 -11.31 -29.50 -5.97
N VAL A 253 -10.70 -29.12 -4.85
CA VAL A 253 -10.49 -27.72 -4.46
C VAL A 253 -9.08 -27.29 -4.85
N PHE A 254 -8.97 -26.16 -5.53
CA PHE A 254 -7.73 -25.42 -5.72
C PHE A 254 -7.86 -24.08 -5.03
N LEU A 255 -6.97 -23.81 -4.07
CA LEU A 255 -7.00 -22.61 -3.24
C LEU A 255 -5.59 -22.02 -3.16
N PRO A 256 -5.39 -20.71 -3.43
CA PRO A 256 -4.08 -20.11 -3.28
C PRO A 256 -3.63 -20.12 -1.81
N LYS A 257 -2.35 -20.39 -1.60
CA LYS A 257 -1.64 -20.13 -0.36
C LYS A 257 -1.26 -18.65 -0.32
N PHE A 258 -1.66 -17.93 0.73
CA PHE A 258 -1.41 -16.49 0.82
C PHE A 258 -1.35 -16.00 2.25
N LYS A 259 -0.77 -14.80 2.41
CA LYS A 259 -0.77 -14.05 3.65
C LYS A 259 -1.25 -12.63 3.37
N VAL A 260 -2.23 -12.16 4.13
CA VAL A 260 -2.79 -10.80 4.01
C VAL A 260 -2.67 -10.10 5.35
N GLU A 261 -2.17 -8.87 5.32
CA GLU A 261 -2.05 -8.00 6.49
C GLU A 261 -2.65 -6.64 6.16
N SER A 262 -3.33 -6.04 7.13
CA SER A 262 -3.97 -4.74 6.96
C SER A 262 -3.88 -3.88 8.22
N GLU A 263 -3.89 -2.57 7.99
CA GLU A 263 -4.03 -1.54 9.03
C GLU A 263 -4.90 -0.42 8.46
N TYR A 264 -6.07 -0.19 9.06
CA TYR A 264 -7.03 0.82 8.58
C TYR A 264 -7.34 1.86 9.67
N ASP A 265 -7.50 3.11 9.24
CA ASP A 265 -8.17 4.13 10.02
C ASP A 265 -9.68 4.03 9.80
N PHE A 266 -10.40 3.55 10.81
CA PHE A 266 -11.84 3.34 10.73
C PHE A 266 -12.66 4.61 10.98
N LYS A 267 -12.05 5.73 11.38
CA LYS A 267 -12.80 6.96 11.68
C LYS A 267 -13.68 7.42 10.50
N PRO A 268 -13.19 7.58 9.26
CA PRO A 268 -14.02 8.03 8.13
C PRO A 268 -15.17 7.06 7.83
N ILE A 269 -14.93 5.77 8.04
CA ILE A 269 -15.94 4.73 7.78
C ILE A 269 -17.06 4.83 8.81
N LEU A 270 -16.73 4.95 10.09
CA LEU A 270 -17.72 5.04 11.15
C LEU A 270 -18.52 6.35 11.07
N GLU A 271 -17.88 7.45 10.68
CA GLU A 271 -18.57 8.71 10.37
C GLU A 271 -19.57 8.53 9.22
N SER A 272 -19.20 7.80 8.16
CA SER A 272 -20.10 7.49 7.04
C SER A 272 -21.27 6.57 7.42
N LEU A 273 -21.13 5.80 8.51
CA LEU A 273 -22.19 4.99 9.11
C LEU A 273 -23.04 5.78 10.12
N GLY A 274 -22.85 7.10 10.20
CA GLY A 274 -23.65 8.01 11.05
C GLY A 274 -23.12 8.20 12.46
N MET A 275 -22.00 7.56 12.82
CA MET A 275 -21.41 7.69 14.15
C MET A 275 -20.42 8.85 14.23
N THR A 276 -20.93 10.07 14.24
CA THR A 276 -20.11 11.30 14.12
C THR A 276 -19.80 11.93 15.49
N HIS A 277 -20.75 11.94 16.42
CA HIS A 277 -20.60 12.65 17.70
C HIS A 277 -19.46 12.12 18.56
N MET A 278 -19.16 10.82 18.49
CA MET A 278 -18.06 10.23 19.28
C MET A 278 -16.68 10.80 18.91
N PHE A 279 -16.54 11.49 17.78
CA PHE A 279 -15.29 12.10 17.30
C PHE A 279 -15.25 13.64 17.43
N ASP A 280 -16.32 14.28 17.92
CA ASP A 280 -16.46 15.74 18.02
C ASP A 280 -16.51 16.18 19.49
N GLU A 281 -15.53 16.96 19.93
CA GLU A 281 -15.40 17.41 21.33
C GLU A 281 -16.60 18.23 21.83
N ASN A 282 -17.35 18.87 20.93
CA ASN A 282 -18.50 19.69 21.29
C ASN A 282 -19.81 18.90 21.37
N ALA A 283 -19.90 17.78 20.64
CA ALA A 283 -21.10 16.97 20.52
C ALA A 283 -21.02 15.63 21.28
N SER A 284 -19.81 15.15 21.54
CA SER A 284 -19.56 13.89 22.24
C SER A 284 -20.11 13.91 23.66
N ASP A 285 -20.79 12.83 24.03
CA ASP A 285 -21.29 12.62 25.38
C ASP A 285 -20.83 11.25 25.89
N PHE A 286 -19.81 11.26 26.76
CA PHE A 286 -19.31 10.09 27.48
C PHE A 286 -19.55 10.19 28.99
N SER A 287 -20.68 10.82 29.39
CA SER A 287 -20.99 11.09 30.80
C SER A 287 -21.13 9.84 31.67
N GLU A 288 -21.48 8.69 31.06
CA GLU A 288 -21.58 7.41 31.77
C GLU A 288 -20.22 6.94 32.30
N MET A 289 -19.12 7.33 31.65
CA MET A 289 -17.76 7.00 32.07
C MET A 289 -17.13 8.10 32.94
N SER A 290 -17.30 9.37 32.59
CA SER A 290 -16.64 10.49 33.27
C SER A 290 -17.51 11.75 33.25
N GLU A 291 -17.47 12.52 34.33
CA GLU A 291 -18.16 13.82 34.45
C GLU A 291 -17.50 14.93 33.62
N LEU A 292 -16.29 14.70 33.10
CA LEU A 292 -15.56 15.67 32.30
C LEU A 292 -16.17 15.80 30.89
N LYS A 293 -16.18 17.03 30.38
CA LYS A 293 -16.64 17.35 29.01
C LYS A 293 -15.49 17.31 28.01
N GLY A 294 -15.81 17.27 26.72
CA GLY A 294 -14.82 17.26 25.64
C GLY A 294 -14.07 15.94 25.50
N ILE A 295 -14.70 14.83 25.89
CA ILE A 295 -14.13 13.50 25.76
C ILE A 295 -14.49 12.94 24.40
N VAL A 296 -13.52 12.59 23.58
CA VAL A 296 -13.74 11.99 22.26
C VAL A 296 -13.01 10.67 22.10
N LEU A 297 -13.48 9.85 21.17
CA LEU A 297 -12.72 8.74 20.63
C LEU A 297 -11.60 9.28 19.74
N SER A 298 -10.44 9.53 20.31
CA SER A 298 -9.32 10.19 19.62
C SER A 298 -8.76 9.36 18.47
N LYS A 299 -8.70 8.03 18.65
CA LYS A 299 -8.07 7.15 17.66
C LYS A 299 -8.62 5.74 17.65
N ILE A 300 -8.67 5.16 16.45
CA ILE A 300 -8.97 3.76 16.21
C ILE A 300 -7.79 3.11 15.51
N ILE A 301 -7.24 2.06 16.10
CA ILE A 301 -6.16 1.26 15.54
C ILE A 301 -6.71 -0.13 15.32
N HIS A 302 -6.74 -0.57 14.06
CA HIS A 302 -7.21 -1.90 13.71
C HIS A 302 -6.20 -2.59 12.80
N LYS A 303 -5.48 -3.57 13.36
CA LYS A 303 -4.44 -4.34 12.65
C LYS A 303 -4.85 -5.80 12.55
N VAL A 304 -4.82 -6.36 11.35
CA VAL A 304 -5.17 -7.77 11.16
C VAL A 304 -4.14 -8.46 10.28
N SER A 305 -3.82 -9.71 10.61
CA SER A 305 -2.96 -10.57 9.80
C SER A 305 -3.59 -11.96 9.70
N LEU A 306 -3.69 -12.48 8.49
CA LEU A 306 -4.22 -13.80 8.16
C LEU A 306 -3.21 -14.53 7.29
N GLU A 307 -2.96 -15.78 7.62
CA GLU A 307 -2.12 -16.68 6.84
C GLU A 307 -2.89 -17.96 6.50
N VAL A 308 -3.06 -18.19 5.20
CA VAL A 308 -3.70 -19.37 4.63
C VAL A 308 -2.60 -20.33 4.15
N THR A 309 -2.53 -21.51 4.78
CA THR A 309 -1.49 -22.53 4.55
C THR A 309 -2.08 -23.91 4.31
N GLU A 310 -1.23 -24.90 4.07
CA GLU A 310 -1.62 -26.30 3.88
C GLU A 310 -2.03 -27.02 5.18
N GLU A 311 -1.63 -26.46 6.33
CA GLU A 311 -1.70 -27.08 7.65
C GLU A 311 -3.12 -27.52 8.03
N GLY A 312 -3.23 -28.72 8.61
CA GLY A 312 -4.51 -29.32 8.95
C GLY A 312 -4.39 -30.70 9.59
N ALA A 313 -5.51 -31.29 9.98
CA ALA A 313 -5.52 -32.68 10.42
C ALA A 313 -5.38 -33.66 9.25
N GLU A 314 -4.65 -34.76 9.50
CA GLU A 314 -4.61 -35.93 8.63
C GLU A 314 -6.01 -36.58 8.57
N SER A 315 -6.59 -36.63 7.38
CA SER A 315 -7.89 -37.30 7.18
C SER A 315 -7.66 -38.75 6.77
N ARG A 316 -8.20 -39.71 7.54
CA ARG A 316 -8.50 -41.05 7.03
C ARG A 316 -9.90 -41.00 6.43
N ASP A 317 -10.00 -40.93 5.11
CA ASP A 317 -11.31 -41.14 4.47
C ASP A 317 -11.82 -42.53 4.86
N VAL A 318 -13.07 -42.62 5.29
CA VAL A 318 -13.71 -43.90 5.61
C VAL A 318 -13.91 -44.64 4.28
N PRO A 319 -13.24 -45.78 4.05
CA PRO A 319 -13.44 -46.54 2.81
C PRO A 319 -14.83 -47.17 2.87
N GLY A 320 -15.81 -46.60 2.18
CA GLY A 320 -17.18 -47.13 2.28
C GLY A 320 -18.24 -46.59 1.33
N TYR A 321 -18.11 -45.40 0.74
CA TYR A 321 -19.12 -44.88 -0.19
C TYR A 321 -18.52 -44.63 -1.59
N ARG A 322 -18.41 -45.71 -2.38
CA ARG A 322 -18.33 -45.62 -3.85
C ARG A 322 -19.76 -45.45 -4.39
N ILE A 323 -20.29 -44.24 -4.29
CA ILE A 323 -21.38 -43.82 -5.17
C ILE A 323 -20.72 -42.93 -6.23
N LEU A 324 -21.12 -43.11 -7.49
CA LEU A 324 -20.80 -42.26 -8.64
C LEU A 324 -21.29 -40.82 -8.38
N GLN A 325 -20.66 -40.09 -7.45
CA GLN A 325 -20.87 -38.66 -7.29
C GLN A 325 -20.06 -37.96 -8.37
N HIS A 326 -20.71 -37.08 -9.12
CA HIS A 326 -20.01 -36.13 -10.00
C HIS A 326 -18.90 -35.45 -9.19
N LYS A 327 -17.69 -35.44 -9.74
CA LYS A 327 -16.54 -34.76 -9.14
C LYS A 327 -16.65 -33.29 -9.54
N ASP A 328 -17.16 -32.47 -8.64
CA ASP A 328 -17.20 -31.03 -8.84
C ASP A 328 -15.80 -30.44 -8.67
N GLU A 329 -15.51 -29.36 -9.39
CA GLU A 329 -14.27 -28.62 -9.28
C GLU A 329 -14.53 -27.23 -8.72
N PHE A 330 -13.75 -26.83 -7.72
CA PHE A 330 -13.72 -25.48 -7.18
C PHE A 330 -12.32 -24.92 -7.34
N ASN A 331 -12.10 -24.17 -8.43
CA ASN A 331 -10.79 -23.62 -8.77
C ASN A 331 -10.75 -22.12 -8.49
N ALA A 332 -10.24 -21.72 -7.32
CA ALA A 332 -10.12 -20.32 -6.92
C ALA A 332 -8.86 -19.67 -7.55
N ASP A 333 -8.82 -19.61 -8.88
CA ASP A 333 -7.71 -19.07 -9.68
C ASP A 333 -7.93 -17.62 -10.14
N HIS A 334 -8.91 -16.92 -9.58
CA HIS A 334 -9.27 -15.53 -9.92
C HIS A 334 -10.00 -14.89 -8.72
N PRO A 335 -10.14 -13.55 -8.66
CA PRO A 335 -10.70 -12.83 -7.51
C PRO A 335 -11.95 -13.47 -6.91
N PHE A 336 -11.93 -13.62 -5.59
CA PHE A 336 -13.02 -14.21 -4.82
C PHE A 336 -13.21 -13.49 -3.50
N LEU A 337 -14.42 -13.59 -2.97
CA LEU A 337 -14.80 -12.98 -1.70
C LEU A 337 -14.86 -14.07 -0.63
N PHE A 338 -14.30 -13.86 0.55
CA PHE A 338 -14.36 -14.88 1.59
C PHE A 338 -14.53 -14.35 3.01
N PHE A 339 -15.12 -15.21 3.85
CA PHE A 339 -15.42 -14.93 5.24
C PHE A 339 -15.02 -16.11 6.12
N PHE A 340 -14.47 -15.84 7.30
CA PHE A 340 -14.40 -16.84 8.35
C PHE A 340 -15.60 -16.68 9.27
N LYS A 341 -16.43 -17.73 9.34
CA LYS A 341 -17.62 -17.77 10.18
C LYS A 341 -17.37 -18.65 11.38
N HIS A 342 -17.74 -18.19 12.57
CA HIS A 342 -17.83 -19.05 13.75
C HIS A 342 -19.15 -19.83 13.69
N ASN A 343 -19.09 -21.15 13.54
CA ASN A 343 -20.25 -21.96 13.18
C ASN A 343 -21.34 -22.01 14.26
N LYS A 344 -20.94 -21.94 15.55
CA LYS A 344 -21.89 -21.94 16.67
C LYS A 344 -22.69 -20.63 16.75
N SER A 345 -22.02 -19.48 16.67
CA SER A 345 -22.68 -18.17 16.74
C SER A 345 -23.10 -17.63 15.38
N ARG A 346 -22.72 -18.29 14.28
CA ARG A 346 -22.86 -17.83 12.88
C ARG A 346 -22.32 -16.41 12.61
N SER A 347 -21.49 -15.88 13.52
CA SER A 347 -20.91 -14.55 13.38
C SER A 347 -19.73 -14.56 12.42
N ILE A 348 -19.57 -13.47 11.67
CA ILE A 348 -18.39 -13.25 10.84
C ILE A 348 -17.23 -12.84 11.75
N VAL A 349 -16.20 -13.67 11.79
CA VAL A 349 -15.00 -13.51 12.60
C VAL A 349 -13.96 -12.69 11.84
N PHE A 350 -13.77 -13.02 10.56
CA PHE A 350 -12.96 -12.26 9.61
C PHE A 350 -13.75 -12.07 8.32
N ALA A 351 -13.66 -10.88 7.76
CA ALA A 351 -14.15 -10.58 6.42
C ALA A 351 -12.97 -10.11 5.58
N VAL A 352 -12.89 -10.64 4.36
CA VAL A 352 -11.80 -10.32 3.43
C VAL A 352 -12.38 -10.12 2.04
N MET A 353 -11.95 -9.03 1.41
CA MET A 353 -12.01 -8.91 -0.04
C MET A 353 -10.61 -9.16 -0.58
N ASP A 354 -10.47 -10.26 -1.33
CA ASP A 354 -9.22 -10.61 -1.99
C ASP A 354 -9.41 -10.49 -3.51
N LEU A 355 -9.15 -9.30 -4.04
CA LEU A 355 -8.90 -9.09 -5.46
C LEU A 355 -7.48 -9.56 -5.85
N SER A 356 -6.76 -10.17 -4.91
CA SER A 356 -5.46 -10.82 -4.96
C SER A 356 -4.24 -9.96 -5.25
N LEU A 357 -4.22 -8.95 -6.14
CA LEU A 357 -2.92 -8.50 -6.70
C LEU A 357 -2.74 -7.01 -7.01
N THR A 358 -3.20 -6.14 -6.12
CA THR A 358 -3.34 -4.72 -6.44
C THR A 358 -2.16 -3.81 -6.11
N ARG A 359 -1.04 -4.35 -5.60
CA ARG A 359 0.24 -3.59 -5.59
C ARG A 359 0.68 -3.15 -6.99
N GLN A 360 0.19 -3.80 -8.06
CA GLN A 360 0.43 -3.38 -9.44
C GLN A 360 -0.39 -2.15 -9.87
N SER A 361 -1.54 -1.85 -9.26
CA SER A 361 -2.30 -0.63 -9.60
C SER A 361 -1.50 0.64 -9.25
N LEU A 362 -0.75 0.58 -8.15
CA LEU A 362 0.12 1.63 -7.65
C LEU A 362 1.31 1.89 -8.55
N SER A 363 2.08 0.83 -8.83
CA SER A 363 3.24 0.95 -9.70
C SER A 363 2.83 1.33 -11.10
N LYS A 364 1.69 0.85 -11.58
CA LYS A 364 1.10 1.29 -12.84
C LYS A 364 0.71 2.77 -12.82
N ALA A 365 0.13 3.29 -11.74
CA ALA A 365 -0.19 4.71 -11.59
C ALA A 365 1.07 5.60 -11.52
N ILE A 366 2.08 5.24 -10.70
CA ILE A 366 3.36 5.97 -10.66
C ILE A 366 4.07 5.90 -12.00
N THR A 367 4.03 4.74 -12.66
CA THR A 367 4.64 4.56 -13.98
C THR A 367 3.88 5.35 -15.04
N ALA A 368 2.55 5.38 -15.02
CA ALA A 368 1.74 6.19 -15.93
C ALA A 368 2.07 7.67 -15.75
N PHE A 369 2.02 8.15 -14.52
CA PHE A 369 2.42 9.51 -14.17
C PHE A 369 3.86 9.81 -14.61
N ALA A 370 4.79 8.87 -14.43
CA ALA A 370 6.18 9.02 -14.88
C ALA A 370 6.28 9.21 -16.39
N LEU A 371 5.53 8.42 -17.17
CA LEU A 371 5.55 8.47 -18.63
C LEU A 371 4.87 9.72 -19.16
N ASP A 372 3.74 10.12 -18.58
CA ASP A 372 3.04 11.36 -18.95
C ASP A 372 3.90 12.60 -18.63
N LEU A 373 4.57 12.59 -17.47
CA LEU A 373 5.53 13.62 -17.09
C LEU A 373 6.74 13.63 -18.02
N TYR A 374 7.29 12.46 -18.35
CA TYR A 374 8.40 12.33 -19.31
C TYR A 374 8.04 12.95 -20.66
N ASN A 375 6.89 12.57 -21.23
CA ASN A 375 6.44 13.05 -22.53
C ASN A 375 6.33 14.58 -22.56
N ARG A 376 5.83 15.20 -21.48
CA ARG A 376 5.76 16.67 -21.39
C ARG A 376 7.12 17.32 -21.19
N LEU A 377 7.98 16.77 -20.34
CA LEU A 377 9.32 17.30 -20.13
C LEU A 377 10.21 17.17 -21.38
N ASN A 378 9.94 16.16 -22.20
CA ASN A 378 10.63 15.89 -23.46
C ASN A 378 10.12 16.73 -24.64
N SER A 379 8.84 17.13 -24.63
CA SER A 379 8.11 17.75 -25.77
C SER A 379 8.71 19.01 -26.43
N ASN A 380 9.72 19.65 -25.81
CA ASN A 380 10.26 20.93 -26.29
C ASN A 380 11.79 20.93 -26.50
N LYS A 381 12.48 19.78 -26.44
CA LYS A 381 13.95 19.75 -26.42
C LYS A 381 14.52 18.58 -27.23
N LEU A 382 14.92 18.86 -28.48
CA LEU A 382 15.81 17.97 -29.25
C LEU A 382 17.10 17.72 -28.44
N CYS A 383 17.38 16.44 -28.15
CA CYS A 383 18.59 15.92 -27.51
C CYS A 383 19.07 16.62 -26.22
N LYS A 384 18.21 16.76 -25.20
CA LYS A 384 18.65 17.11 -23.84
C LYS A 384 18.46 15.95 -22.87
N ASN A 385 19.37 15.86 -21.89
CA ASN A 385 19.20 14.95 -20.77
C ASN A 385 17.89 15.27 -20.03
N VAL A 386 17.15 14.24 -19.68
CA VAL A 386 15.97 14.31 -18.82
C VAL A 386 16.23 13.39 -17.64
N PHE A 387 15.93 13.84 -16.45
CA PHE A 387 16.05 13.02 -15.25
C PHE A 387 15.14 13.58 -14.16
N PHE A 388 14.28 12.76 -13.57
CA PHE A 388 13.40 13.15 -12.47
C PHE A 388 12.95 11.92 -11.67
N SER A 389 12.38 12.16 -10.49
CA SER A 389 11.73 11.11 -9.70
C SER A 389 10.22 11.30 -9.67
N PRO A 390 9.47 10.52 -10.47
CA PRO A 390 8.00 10.59 -10.46
C PRO A 390 7.45 10.29 -9.07
N ALA A 391 8.00 9.28 -8.41
CA ALA A 391 7.55 8.87 -7.09
C ALA A 391 7.75 9.97 -6.03
N SER A 392 8.88 10.70 -6.09
CA SER A 392 9.12 11.85 -5.21
C SER A 392 8.14 13.00 -5.44
N ILE A 393 7.85 13.32 -6.72
CA ILE A 393 6.90 14.37 -7.10
C ILE A 393 5.48 13.99 -6.64
N SER A 394 5.05 12.75 -6.86
CA SER A 394 3.74 12.24 -6.40
C SER A 394 3.60 12.39 -4.89
N THR A 395 4.66 12.08 -4.13
CA THR A 395 4.69 12.29 -2.67
C THR A 395 4.51 13.75 -2.30
N ALA A 396 5.17 14.64 -3.03
CA ALA A 396 5.14 16.07 -2.78
C ALA A 396 3.73 16.62 -3.05
N LEU A 397 3.07 16.16 -4.10
CA LEU A 397 1.66 16.47 -4.39
C LEU A 397 0.70 15.90 -3.34
N GLY A 398 1.01 14.72 -2.80
CA GLY A 398 0.28 14.13 -1.68
C GLY A 398 0.24 15.03 -0.44
N MET A 399 1.28 15.87 -0.22
CA MET A 399 1.20 16.88 0.86
C MET A 399 0.12 17.94 0.59
N VAL A 400 0.00 18.39 -0.66
CA VAL A 400 -1.01 19.38 -1.08
C VAL A 400 -2.41 18.77 -0.97
N LEU A 401 -2.54 17.50 -1.35
CA LEU A 401 -3.80 16.75 -1.27
C LEU A 401 -4.43 16.75 0.13
N ILE A 402 -3.61 16.64 1.18
CA ILE A 402 -4.10 16.62 2.58
C ILE A 402 -4.85 17.92 2.93
N GLY A 403 -4.44 19.04 2.34
CA GLY A 403 -5.10 20.33 2.51
C GLY A 403 -6.19 20.64 1.51
N ALA A 404 -6.30 19.84 0.45
CA ALA A 404 -7.12 20.13 -0.70
C ALA A 404 -8.56 19.64 -0.52
N GLY A 405 -9.52 20.47 -0.93
CA GLY A 405 -10.95 20.15 -1.02
C GLY A 405 -11.46 20.21 -2.46
N GLY A 406 -12.74 19.88 -2.63
CA GLY A 406 -13.49 20.05 -3.89
C GLY A 406 -12.78 19.55 -5.15
N ASN A 407 -12.79 20.36 -6.21
CA ASN A 407 -12.15 20.04 -7.48
C ASN A 407 -10.63 19.97 -7.39
N SER A 408 -10.00 20.76 -6.50
CA SER A 408 -8.55 20.73 -6.31
C SER A 408 -8.11 19.35 -5.82
N LYS A 409 -8.87 18.78 -4.87
CA LYS A 409 -8.69 17.40 -4.41
C LYS A 409 -8.87 16.39 -5.54
N MET A 410 -9.98 16.45 -6.27
CA MET A 410 -10.27 15.51 -7.36
C MET A 410 -9.22 15.52 -8.47
N GLN A 411 -8.69 16.70 -8.84
CA GLN A 411 -7.64 16.83 -9.86
C GLN A 411 -6.32 16.21 -9.38
N ILE A 412 -5.96 16.41 -8.11
CA ILE A 412 -4.75 15.81 -7.53
C ILE A 412 -4.92 14.30 -7.35
N GLU A 413 -6.09 13.81 -6.93
CA GLU A 413 -6.36 12.37 -6.76
C GLU A 413 -6.35 11.62 -8.10
N LYS A 414 -6.86 12.24 -9.15
CA LYS A 414 -6.91 11.67 -10.50
C LYS A 414 -5.52 11.50 -11.12
N GLU A 415 -4.65 12.50 -10.97
CA GLU A 415 -3.33 12.55 -11.63
C GLU A 415 -2.17 12.12 -10.71
N GLY A 416 -2.40 12.10 -9.40
CA GLY A 416 -1.38 11.97 -8.37
C GLY A 416 -1.91 11.37 -7.08
N THR A 417 -2.73 10.32 -7.20
CA THR A 417 -2.97 9.40 -6.08
C THR A 417 -1.61 8.95 -5.52
N ILE A 418 -1.60 8.38 -4.31
CA ILE A 418 -0.46 7.71 -3.66
C ILE A 418 0.26 8.55 -2.60
N TYR A 419 -0.48 8.86 -1.53
CA TYR A 419 0.14 9.36 -0.31
C TYR A 419 0.40 8.23 0.72
N SER A 420 -0.55 7.32 0.90
CA SER A 420 -0.51 6.23 1.89
C SER A 420 0.51 5.15 1.55
N GLU A 421 0.55 4.67 0.30
CA GLU A 421 1.42 3.56 -0.07
C GLU A 421 2.87 4.00 -0.33
N PHE A 422 3.11 5.21 -0.85
CA PHE A 422 4.49 5.72 -0.99
C PHE A 422 5.13 5.98 0.37
N LYS A 423 4.35 6.35 1.40
CA LYS A 423 4.83 6.37 2.79
C LYS A 423 5.35 4.99 3.21
N GLN A 424 4.64 3.91 2.89
CA GLN A 424 5.11 2.55 3.18
C GLN A 424 6.36 2.16 2.37
N LEU A 425 6.41 2.53 1.08
CA LEU A 425 7.59 2.31 0.23
C LEU A 425 8.81 3.07 0.77
N LEU A 426 8.65 4.32 1.18
CA LEU A 426 9.71 5.10 1.81
C LEU A 426 10.14 4.51 3.15
N LEU A 427 9.21 4.04 3.98
CA LEU A 427 9.53 3.36 5.25
C LEU A 427 10.28 2.05 5.00
N GLN A 428 9.96 1.33 3.93
CA GLN A 428 10.72 0.15 3.50
C GLN A 428 12.13 0.57 3.07
N LEU A 429 12.27 1.54 2.17
CA LEU A 429 13.57 2.00 1.64
C LEU A 429 14.48 2.66 2.69
N ASN A 430 13.91 3.38 3.66
CA ASN A 430 14.65 4.02 4.75
C ASN A 430 15.10 3.04 5.85
N ASN A 431 14.50 1.85 5.93
CA ASN A 431 14.88 0.80 6.87
C ASN A 431 15.85 -0.23 6.27
N LEU A 432 16.34 -0.02 5.05
CA LEU A 432 17.27 -0.95 4.38
C LEU A 432 18.71 -0.84 4.89
N SER A 433 19.41 -1.97 4.73
CA SER A 433 20.80 -2.30 5.07
C SER A 433 21.86 -1.31 4.55
N HIS A 434 23.13 -1.51 4.94
CA HIS A 434 24.33 -0.69 4.72
C HIS A 434 24.68 -0.33 3.24
N GLY A 435 23.83 -0.60 2.25
CA GLY A 435 24.09 -0.45 0.81
C GLY A 435 23.19 0.54 0.05
N TYR A 436 22.13 1.08 0.68
CA TYR A 436 21.19 2.02 0.05
C TYR A 436 21.07 3.33 0.85
N GLN A 437 21.03 4.46 0.15
CA GLN A 437 20.74 5.77 0.71
C GLN A 437 19.79 6.51 -0.23
N LEU A 438 18.51 6.54 0.12
CA LEU A 438 17.54 7.43 -0.51
C LEU A 438 17.29 8.62 0.44
N LYS A 439 17.57 9.83 -0.02
CA LYS A 439 17.30 11.06 0.74
C LYS A 439 16.30 11.89 -0.02
N LEU A 440 15.13 12.09 0.58
CA LEU A 440 14.03 12.85 0.01
C LEU A 440 13.78 14.06 0.91
N ALA A 441 13.70 15.24 0.29
CA ALA A 441 13.43 16.50 0.95
C ALA A 441 12.20 17.14 0.30
N ASN A 442 11.07 16.99 1.00
CA ASN A 442 9.80 17.59 0.65
C ASN A 442 9.54 18.79 1.56
N ASN A 443 9.29 19.96 0.98
CA ASN A 443 9.06 21.16 1.74
C ASN A 443 7.92 21.99 1.13
N LEU A 444 6.98 22.40 1.97
CA LEU A 444 5.87 23.26 1.62
C LEU A 444 6.04 24.60 2.36
N LYS A 445 6.16 25.71 1.63
CA LYS A 445 6.36 27.04 2.22
C LYS A 445 5.18 27.96 2.02
N THR A 446 4.84 28.69 3.08
CA THR A 446 3.81 29.73 3.13
C THR A 446 4.36 31.04 3.73
N PRO A 447 3.79 32.21 3.40
CA PRO A 447 4.04 33.46 4.11
C PRO A 447 3.65 33.34 5.58
N SER A 448 4.57 33.66 6.48
CA SER A 448 4.43 33.48 7.93
C SER A 448 3.28 34.32 8.51
N THR A 449 2.15 33.70 8.79
CA THR A 449 1.05 34.25 9.61
C THR A 449 0.68 33.24 10.71
N SER A 450 0.26 33.71 11.88
CA SER A 450 0.00 32.89 13.09
C SER A 450 -0.94 31.68 12.87
N GLN A 451 -1.74 31.67 11.81
CA GLN A 451 -2.64 30.57 11.41
C GLN A 451 -1.90 29.38 10.78
N THR A 452 -0.70 29.58 10.20
CA THR A 452 0.14 28.50 9.65
C THR A 452 0.74 27.58 10.72
N LYS A 453 0.81 28.00 11.99
CA LYS A 453 1.23 27.13 13.12
C LYS A 453 0.24 25.98 13.40
N ILE A 454 -1.04 26.15 13.08
CA ILE A 454 -2.07 25.11 13.27
C ILE A 454 -1.89 23.98 12.25
N LEU A 455 -1.41 24.30 11.04
CA LEU A 455 -1.03 23.34 9.99
C LEU A 455 0.17 22.47 10.41
N LEU A 456 1.20 23.09 11.02
CA LEU A 456 2.39 22.41 11.54
C LEU A 456 2.05 21.37 12.65
N ASN A 457 1.03 21.64 13.47
CA ASN A 457 0.58 20.70 14.51
C ASN A 457 -0.28 19.56 13.95
N LYS A 458 -1.12 19.79 12.92
CA LYS A 458 -1.87 18.70 12.25
C LYS A 458 -0.95 17.78 11.42
N MET A 459 0.14 18.31 10.87
CA MET A 459 1.15 17.56 10.11
C MET A 459 2.23 16.89 10.98
N HIS A 460 2.15 16.98 12.31
CA HIS A 460 3.12 16.40 13.24
C HIS A 460 3.20 14.86 13.16
N HIS A 461 2.13 14.18 12.68
CA HIS A 461 2.06 12.74 12.43
C HIS A 461 2.96 12.23 11.28
N LEU A 462 3.63 13.13 10.57
CA LEU A 462 4.29 12.84 9.30
C LEU A 462 5.83 12.94 9.38
N ARG A 463 6.36 13.20 10.58
CA ARG A 463 7.75 13.61 10.91
C ARG A 463 8.92 12.85 10.28
N MET A 464 8.69 11.65 9.71
CA MET A 464 9.73 10.82 9.09
C MET A 464 10.17 11.29 7.68
N CYS A 465 9.47 12.25 7.05
CA CYS A 465 9.83 12.76 5.71
C CYS A 465 9.96 14.29 5.58
N PHE A 466 9.79 15.05 6.68
CA PHE A 466 9.66 16.50 6.63
C PHE A 466 10.65 17.20 7.56
N SER A 467 11.40 18.17 7.00
CA SER A 467 12.09 19.21 7.77
C SER A 467 11.37 20.54 7.55
N TYR A 468 10.75 21.06 8.60
CA TYR A 468 10.08 22.37 8.58
C TYR A 468 11.12 23.49 8.68
N LEU A 469 11.04 24.54 7.85
CA LEU A 469 11.72 25.81 8.12
C LEU A 469 10.89 27.03 7.69
N LEU A 470 10.97 28.06 8.53
CA LEU A 470 10.45 29.42 8.29
C LEU A 470 11.19 30.09 7.12
N PHE A 471 10.55 31.10 6.52
CA PHE A 471 11.02 31.83 5.33
C PHE A 471 12.47 32.38 5.46
N SER A 472 12.98 32.58 6.68
CA SER A 472 14.30 33.17 6.95
C SER A 472 15.46 32.18 7.09
N THR A 473 15.24 30.87 7.21
CA THR A 473 16.28 29.91 7.61
C THR A 473 16.64 28.88 6.54
N LEU A 474 16.18 29.08 5.30
CA LEU A 474 16.44 28.22 4.14
C LEU A 474 17.89 27.83 3.89
N THR A 475 18.84 28.66 4.34
CA THR A 475 20.24 28.57 3.93
C THR A 475 21.08 27.58 4.75
N GLU A 476 20.76 27.32 6.02
CA GLU A 476 21.68 26.58 6.90
C GLU A 476 21.33 25.10 7.09
N ILE A 477 20.05 24.73 7.29
CA ILE A 477 19.68 23.32 7.56
C ILE A 477 19.47 22.53 6.26
N PHE A 478 18.97 23.15 5.18
CA PHE A 478 18.85 22.50 3.87
C PHE A 478 20.23 22.16 3.28
N GLN A 479 21.26 22.97 3.58
CA GLN A 479 22.66 22.68 3.25
C GLN A 479 23.29 21.58 4.12
N GLN A 480 22.77 21.32 5.32
CA GLN A 480 23.30 20.28 6.20
C GLN A 480 22.88 18.87 5.79
N TYR A 481 21.75 18.71 5.09
CA TYR A 481 21.16 17.38 4.77
C TYR A 481 21.29 16.91 3.31
N LEU A 482 21.31 17.82 2.32
CA LEU A 482 21.58 17.52 0.90
C LEU A 482 23.04 17.84 0.56
N THR A 483 23.94 17.00 1.10
CA THR A 483 25.38 16.91 0.84
C THR A 483 25.86 17.55 -0.48
N ARG A 484 26.61 18.67 -0.42
CA ARG A 484 27.51 19.30 -1.43
C ARG A 484 27.06 19.47 -2.90
N ASN A 485 26.00 18.78 -3.35
CA ASN A 485 25.72 18.43 -4.74
C ASN A 485 24.48 19.14 -5.29
N ILE A 486 23.53 19.59 -4.46
CA ILE A 486 22.40 20.45 -4.89
C ILE A 486 22.55 21.81 -4.19
N LYS A 487 23.18 22.77 -4.85
CA LYS A 487 23.63 24.03 -4.22
C LYS A 487 22.56 25.13 -4.15
N GLU A 488 21.58 25.11 -5.05
CA GLU A 488 20.51 26.12 -5.13
C GLU A 488 19.20 25.45 -5.56
N LEU A 489 18.08 25.59 -4.83
CA LEU A 489 16.80 24.94 -5.19
C LEU A 489 15.93 25.79 -6.11
N PHE A 490 15.95 27.11 -5.94
CA PHE A 490 15.16 28.06 -6.71
C PHE A 490 16.09 28.93 -7.57
N ALA A 491 15.78 29.08 -8.85
CA ALA A 491 16.46 30.07 -9.68
C ALA A 491 16.06 31.49 -9.25
N PRO A 492 16.92 32.51 -9.45
CA PRO A 492 16.56 33.91 -9.22
C PRO A 492 15.27 34.29 -9.95
N GLY A 493 14.31 34.87 -9.23
CA GLY A 493 13.02 35.31 -9.79
C GLY A 493 11.86 34.30 -9.73
N VAL A 494 12.10 33.04 -9.34
CA VAL A 494 11.02 32.03 -9.17
C VAL A 494 10.10 32.37 -7.98
N ILE A 495 10.64 33.04 -6.95
CA ILE A 495 9.89 33.52 -5.79
C ILE A 495 9.77 35.04 -5.90
N GLY A 496 8.53 35.54 -5.93
CA GLY A 496 8.21 36.97 -6.04
C GLY A 496 7.13 37.41 -5.03
N PRO A 497 6.73 38.70 -5.05
CA PRO A 497 5.74 39.24 -4.10
C PRO A 497 4.35 38.57 -4.15
N GLN A 498 4.01 37.91 -5.25
CA GLN A 498 2.74 37.19 -5.47
C GLN A 498 2.82 35.70 -5.10
N THR A 499 3.99 35.22 -4.63
CA THR A 499 4.18 33.81 -4.26
C THR A 499 3.60 33.54 -2.88
N VAL A 500 2.52 32.76 -2.82
CA VAL A 500 1.77 32.45 -1.58
C VAL A 500 1.92 31.01 -1.10
N LEU A 501 2.23 30.04 -1.98
CA LEU A 501 2.54 28.67 -1.59
C LEU A 501 3.56 28.04 -2.54
N VAL A 502 4.63 27.48 -2.00
CA VAL A 502 5.69 26.82 -2.78
C VAL A 502 5.85 25.38 -2.35
N LEU A 503 5.74 24.46 -3.30
CA LEU A 503 6.06 23.05 -3.13
C LEU A 503 7.47 22.78 -3.68
N ALA A 504 8.42 22.52 -2.80
CA ALA A 504 9.80 22.25 -3.15
C ALA A 504 10.11 20.77 -2.86
N ASN A 505 10.54 20.05 -3.89
CA ASN A 505 10.87 18.64 -3.80
C ASN A 505 12.30 18.41 -4.33
N ALA A 506 13.14 17.79 -3.52
CA ALA A 506 14.47 17.37 -3.92
C ALA A 506 14.71 15.91 -3.51
N ILE A 507 15.36 15.15 -4.39
CA ILE A 507 15.68 13.75 -4.11
C ILE A 507 17.10 13.42 -4.55
N TYR A 508 17.76 12.66 -3.68
CA TYR A 508 19.10 12.14 -3.86
C TYR A 508 19.08 10.63 -3.67
N PHE A 509 19.72 9.92 -4.58
CA PHE A 509 19.82 8.47 -4.54
C PHE A 509 21.27 8.02 -4.58
N LYS A 510 21.61 7.08 -3.69
CA LYS A 510 22.89 6.38 -3.63
C LYS A 510 22.65 4.92 -3.32
N ALA A 511 23.32 4.03 -4.05
CA ALA A 511 23.17 2.58 -3.92
C ALA A 511 24.39 1.87 -4.49
N THR A 512 24.79 0.74 -3.92
CA THR A 512 25.94 -0.04 -4.43
C THR A 512 25.48 -1.10 -5.44
N TRP A 513 26.20 -1.27 -6.55
CA TRP A 513 25.91 -2.36 -7.50
C TRP A 513 26.05 -3.72 -6.80
N ARG A 514 25.20 -4.70 -7.16
CA ARG A 514 25.42 -6.09 -6.74
C ARG A 514 26.72 -6.65 -7.33
N HIS A 515 26.96 -6.31 -8.60
CA HIS A 515 28.16 -6.65 -9.35
C HIS A 515 28.82 -5.36 -9.83
N GLN A 516 29.84 -4.91 -9.08
CA GLN A 516 30.58 -3.68 -9.35
C GLN A 516 31.46 -3.83 -10.58
N PHE A 517 31.67 -2.72 -11.29
CA PHE A 517 32.67 -2.63 -12.36
C PHE A 517 34.06 -2.50 -11.71
N ASP A 518 35.08 -3.14 -12.28
CA ASP A 518 36.47 -2.91 -11.85
C ASP A 518 36.99 -1.65 -12.56
N PRO A 519 37.37 -0.58 -11.82
CA PRO A 519 37.87 0.66 -12.41
C PRO A 519 39.08 0.48 -13.34
N LYS A 520 39.82 -0.63 -13.22
CA LYS A 520 40.94 -0.96 -14.11
C LYS A 520 40.52 -1.19 -15.56
N TYR A 521 39.26 -1.55 -15.79
CA TYR A 521 38.73 -1.76 -17.14
C TYR A 521 37.92 -0.57 -17.66
N THR A 522 37.75 0.49 -16.87
CA THR A 522 37.18 1.75 -17.34
C THR A 522 38.16 2.43 -18.31
N THR A 523 37.74 2.66 -19.54
CA THR A 523 38.58 3.23 -20.60
C THR A 523 37.86 4.37 -21.31
N GLU A 524 38.61 5.33 -21.86
CA GLU A 524 38.01 6.36 -22.72
C GLU A 524 37.51 5.74 -24.02
N ARG A 525 36.24 5.97 -24.35
CA ARG A 525 35.61 5.57 -25.61
C ARG A 525 34.72 6.69 -26.13
N ASN A 526 34.46 6.70 -27.43
CA ASN A 526 33.57 7.69 -28.04
C ASN A 526 32.11 7.36 -27.70
N PHE A 527 31.37 8.36 -27.23
CA PHE A 527 29.93 8.37 -27.13
C PHE A 527 29.36 9.26 -28.24
N ARG A 528 28.48 8.71 -29.07
CA ARG A 528 27.82 9.42 -30.17
C ARG A 528 26.71 10.27 -29.59
N LEU A 529 26.76 11.59 -29.77
CA LEU A 529 25.72 12.52 -29.30
C LEU A 529 24.56 12.60 -30.31
N ASN A 530 24.88 12.43 -31.59
CA ASN A 530 23.98 12.34 -32.73
C ASN A 530 24.72 11.62 -33.88
N GLU A 531 24.14 11.55 -35.08
CA GLU A 531 24.77 10.89 -36.25
C GLU A 531 26.13 11.48 -36.66
N ASN A 532 26.39 12.75 -36.32
CA ASN A 532 27.56 13.49 -36.81
C ASN A 532 28.56 13.86 -35.71
N GLU A 533 28.19 13.77 -34.44
CA GLU A 533 28.98 14.28 -33.32
C GLU A 533 29.26 13.18 -32.29
N THR A 534 30.51 13.13 -31.82
CA THR A 534 30.93 12.20 -30.76
C THR A 534 31.74 12.93 -29.69
N LYS A 535 31.70 12.42 -28.46
CA LYS A 535 32.41 12.95 -27.30
C LYS A 535 33.13 11.80 -26.59
N PRO A 536 34.41 11.95 -26.21
CA PRO A 536 35.09 10.95 -25.39
C PRO A 536 34.46 10.88 -24.00
N VAL A 537 34.20 9.67 -23.50
CA VAL A 537 33.64 9.40 -22.17
C VAL A 537 34.37 8.23 -21.52
N HIS A 538 34.41 8.23 -20.19
CA HIS A 538 34.88 7.07 -19.44
C HIS A 538 33.83 5.95 -19.50
N MET A 539 34.10 4.93 -20.31
CA MET A 539 33.24 3.78 -20.50
C MET A 539 33.64 2.67 -19.51
N MET A 540 32.75 2.35 -18.59
CA MET A 540 32.93 1.27 -17.63
C MET A 540 32.68 -0.07 -18.31
N TYR A 541 33.40 -1.12 -17.89
CA TYR A 541 33.30 -2.46 -18.47
C TYR A 541 33.13 -3.54 -17.41
N GLN A 542 32.20 -4.48 -17.64
CA GLN A 542 32.17 -5.74 -16.92
C GLN A 542 31.58 -6.86 -17.80
N GLN A 543 31.81 -8.10 -17.38
CA GLN A 543 31.23 -9.29 -17.98
C GLN A 543 30.59 -10.14 -16.88
N GLY A 544 29.45 -10.76 -17.17
CA GLY A 544 28.76 -11.61 -16.21
C GLY A 544 27.40 -12.07 -16.72
N ARG A 545 26.62 -12.70 -15.85
CA ARG A 545 25.26 -13.13 -16.19
C ARG A 545 24.26 -12.05 -15.78
N PHE A 546 23.59 -11.46 -16.75
CA PHE A 546 22.64 -10.38 -16.53
C PHE A 546 21.34 -10.63 -17.29
N LYS A 547 20.27 -10.05 -16.75
CA LYS A 547 18.96 -10.06 -17.38
C LYS A 547 18.99 -9.13 -18.59
N LEU A 548 18.91 -9.73 -19.78
CA LEU A 548 18.93 -9.05 -21.07
C LEU A 548 17.71 -9.45 -21.91
N GLY A 549 17.11 -8.46 -22.56
CA GLY A 549 15.92 -8.60 -23.39
C GLY A 549 15.90 -7.58 -24.52
N HIS A 550 14.80 -7.53 -25.26
CA HIS A 550 14.61 -6.58 -26.35
C HIS A 550 13.19 -6.02 -26.31
N THR A 551 12.99 -4.83 -26.86
CA THR A 551 11.66 -4.28 -27.13
C THR A 551 10.93 -5.09 -28.20
N ASP A 552 9.61 -4.90 -28.27
CA ASP A 552 8.79 -5.47 -29.34
C ASP A 552 9.31 -4.96 -30.71
N GLY A 553 9.49 -5.87 -31.67
CA GLY A 553 10.12 -5.53 -32.96
C GLY A 553 11.64 -5.37 -32.92
N LYS A 554 12.28 -5.57 -31.75
CA LYS A 554 13.74 -5.56 -31.54
C LYS A 554 14.41 -4.24 -31.91
N SER A 555 13.78 -3.08 -31.69
CA SER A 555 14.40 -1.76 -31.94
C SER A 555 15.34 -1.31 -30.83
N ALA A 556 15.36 -1.99 -29.68
CA ALA A 556 16.23 -1.67 -28.56
C ALA A 556 16.57 -2.92 -27.73
N GLN A 557 17.77 -2.92 -27.15
CA GLN A 557 18.21 -3.84 -26.10
C GLN A 557 17.80 -3.31 -24.72
N ILE A 558 17.43 -4.21 -23.82
CA ILE A 558 17.04 -3.88 -22.45
C ILE A 558 17.93 -4.65 -21.48
N LEU A 559 18.72 -3.94 -20.70
CA LEU A 559 19.62 -4.50 -19.70
C LEU A 559 19.12 -4.17 -18.30
N CYS A 560 19.15 -5.16 -17.41
CA CYS A 560 18.84 -4.99 -15.99
C CYS A 560 20.09 -5.23 -15.14
N LEU A 561 20.45 -4.20 -14.37
CA LEU A 561 21.58 -4.17 -13.45
C LEU A 561 21.07 -4.11 -12.00
N PRO A 562 21.17 -5.21 -11.22
CA PRO A 562 20.73 -5.22 -9.84
C PRO A 562 21.70 -4.46 -8.91
N TYR A 563 21.14 -3.76 -7.93
CA TYR A 563 21.87 -3.25 -6.76
C TYR A 563 21.98 -4.34 -5.67
N VAL A 564 22.78 -4.11 -4.64
CA VAL A 564 22.97 -5.04 -3.48
C VAL A 564 21.62 -5.51 -2.92
N ASP A 565 21.49 -6.76 -2.49
CA ASP A 565 20.20 -7.33 -2.02
C ASP A 565 19.07 -7.40 -3.07
N GLU A 566 19.30 -6.99 -4.33
CA GLU A 566 18.35 -7.09 -5.47
C GLU A 566 16.98 -6.40 -5.23
N LEU A 567 16.91 -5.48 -4.27
CA LEU A 567 15.69 -4.72 -3.99
C LEU A 567 15.41 -3.66 -5.06
N LEU A 568 16.47 -3.03 -5.56
CA LEU A 568 16.41 -2.09 -6.67
C LEU A 568 17.20 -2.62 -7.87
N SER A 569 16.79 -2.23 -9.07
CA SER A 569 17.55 -2.45 -10.29
C SER A 569 17.55 -1.20 -11.16
N MET A 570 18.68 -0.93 -11.82
CA MET A 570 18.72 0.01 -12.94
C MET A 570 18.39 -0.74 -14.22
N ILE A 571 17.39 -0.25 -14.96
CA ILE A 571 17.05 -0.72 -16.30
C ILE A 571 17.59 0.28 -17.30
N ILE A 572 18.28 -0.20 -18.33
CA ILE A 572 18.73 0.61 -19.47
C ILE A 572 18.03 0.10 -20.72
N ILE A 573 17.33 0.99 -21.42
CA ILE A 573 16.68 0.74 -22.70
C ILE A 573 17.51 1.47 -23.76
N LEU A 574 18.33 0.70 -24.46
CA LEU A 574 19.30 1.18 -25.43
C LEU A 574 18.77 0.89 -26.85
N PRO A 575 18.41 1.92 -27.64
CA PRO A 575 18.11 1.76 -29.05
C PRO A 575 19.24 1.00 -29.78
N ASN A 576 18.94 0.23 -30.81
CA ASN A 576 20.02 -0.41 -31.57
C ASN A 576 20.81 0.63 -32.39
N ASP A 577 20.15 1.73 -32.76
CA ASP A 577 20.73 2.87 -33.44
C ASP A 577 20.12 4.18 -32.93
N ILE A 578 20.87 5.28 -33.05
CA ILE A 578 20.47 6.63 -32.62
C ILE A 578 19.14 7.06 -33.25
N SER A 579 18.94 6.73 -34.53
CA SER A 579 17.72 7.08 -35.27
C SER A 579 16.45 6.44 -34.68
N GLN A 580 16.59 5.39 -33.87
CA GLN A 580 15.47 4.65 -33.29
C GLN A 580 15.03 5.16 -31.92
N LEU A 581 15.73 6.15 -31.35
CA LEU A 581 15.37 6.67 -30.02
C LEU A 581 13.94 7.20 -29.97
N GLU A 582 13.50 7.96 -30.98
CA GLU A 582 12.15 8.51 -31.03
C GLU A 582 11.08 7.41 -31.13
N GLN A 583 11.38 6.34 -31.88
CA GLN A 583 10.51 5.17 -31.97
C GLN A 583 10.38 4.46 -30.61
N VAL A 584 11.50 4.32 -29.88
CA VAL A 584 11.51 3.71 -28.54
C VAL A 584 10.76 4.59 -27.54
N GLU A 585 10.92 5.91 -27.61
CA GLU A 585 10.18 6.87 -26.79
C GLU A 585 8.67 6.80 -27.06
N ALA A 586 8.25 6.77 -28.33
CA ALA A 586 6.84 6.65 -28.71
C ALA A 586 6.23 5.30 -28.28
N ALA A 587 7.05 4.23 -28.25
CA ALA A 587 6.64 2.92 -27.78
C ALA A 587 6.66 2.79 -26.24
N LEU A 588 7.23 3.74 -25.50
CA LEU A 588 7.35 3.67 -24.05
C LEU A 588 6.01 3.96 -23.37
N THR A 589 5.19 2.91 -23.23
CA THR A 589 3.91 2.93 -22.51
C THR A 589 3.98 2.01 -21.28
N CYS A 590 3.08 2.17 -20.30
CA CYS A 590 3.03 1.28 -19.13
C CYS A 590 2.93 -0.20 -19.55
N LYS A 591 2.09 -0.49 -20.55
CA LYS A 591 1.87 -1.84 -21.08
C LYS A 591 3.15 -2.41 -21.68
N ASN A 592 3.82 -1.63 -22.52
CA ASN A 592 5.03 -2.08 -23.19
C ASN A 592 6.18 -2.25 -22.20
N LEU A 593 6.39 -1.28 -21.29
CA LEU A 593 7.40 -1.39 -20.24
C LEU A 593 7.20 -2.65 -19.38
N ALA A 594 5.97 -2.92 -18.93
CA ALA A 594 5.67 -4.13 -18.16
C ALA A 594 5.90 -5.42 -18.98
N SER A 595 5.51 -5.43 -20.26
CA SER A 595 5.78 -6.54 -21.18
C SER A 595 7.27 -6.80 -21.34
N TRP A 596 8.05 -5.74 -21.60
CA TRP A 596 9.48 -5.81 -21.83
C TRP A 596 10.26 -6.32 -20.63
N LEU A 597 9.81 -5.97 -19.42
CA LEU A 597 10.42 -6.37 -18.16
C LEU A 597 9.93 -7.74 -17.66
N SER A 598 8.95 -8.36 -18.34
CA SER A 598 8.43 -9.65 -17.94
C SER A 598 9.51 -10.76 -18.01
N PRO A 599 9.44 -11.78 -17.14
CA PRO A 599 10.40 -12.90 -17.15
C PRO A 599 10.49 -13.65 -18.48
N GLY A 600 9.44 -13.59 -19.30
CA GLY A 600 9.42 -14.20 -20.64
C GLY A 600 10.37 -13.51 -21.62
N ASN A 601 10.49 -12.18 -21.53
CA ASN A 601 11.25 -11.32 -22.43
C ASN A 601 12.65 -10.99 -21.89
N LEU A 602 12.78 -10.79 -20.58
CA LEU A 602 14.02 -10.43 -19.93
C LEU A 602 14.64 -11.68 -19.26
N ARG A 603 15.71 -12.23 -19.85
CA ARG A 603 16.30 -13.51 -19.41
C ARG A 603 17.76 -13.35 -19.01
N GLU A 604 18.21 -14.13 -18.04
CA GLU A 604 19.63 -14.16 -17.69
C GLU A 604 20.48 -14.80 -18.79
N ARG A 605 21.51 -14.07 -19.23
CA ARG A 605 22.44 -14.47 -20.28
C ARG A 605 23.85 -14.01 -19.93
N PRO A 606 24.91 -14.65 -20.44
CA PRO A 606 26.26 -14.09 -20.40
C PRO A 606 26.30 -12.82 -21.28
N VAL A 607 26.65 -11.68 -20.68
CA VAL A 607 26.68 -10.38 -21.34
C VAL A 607 28.00 -9.66 -21.05
N GLU A 608 28.57 -9.04 -22.08
CA GLU A 608 29.61 -8.02 -21.97
C GLU A 608 28.97 -6.63 -21.98
N ILE A 609 29.19 -5.85 -20.92
CA ILE A 609 28.49 -4.60 -20.66
C ILE A 609 29.46 -3.43 -20.73
N TYR A 610 29.14 -2.45 -21.55
CA TYR A 610 29.83 -1.17 -21.65
C TYR A 610 28.83 -0.04 -21.40
N ILE A 611 29.02 0.71 -20.30
CA ILE A 611 28.13 1.80 -19.90
C ILE A 611 28.97 3.03 -19.52
N PRO A 612 28.60 4.24 -19.96
CA PRO A 612 29.35 5.44 -19.61
C PRO A 612 29.24 5.70 -18.11
N ARG A 613 30.31 6.20 -17.52
CA ARG A 613 30.27 6.90 -16.25
C ARG A 613 29.63 8.26 -16.49
N PHE A 614 28.60 8.61 -15.72
CA PHE A 614 27.91 9.89 -15.91
C PHE A 614 27.29 10.42 -14.62
N LYS A 615 27.00 11.71 -14.61
CA LYS A 615 26.34 12.40 -13.51
C LYS A 615 25.27 13.31 -14.08
N LEU A 616 24.05 13.18 -13.56
CA LEU A 616 22.92 14.02 -13.94
C LEU A 616 22.40 14.82 -12.75
N GLU A 617 22.28 16.12 -12.94
CA GLU A 617 21.55 17.03 -12.07
C GLU A 617 20.49 17.73 -12.91
N ALA A 618 19.24 17.58 -12.53
CA ALA A 618 18.11 18.16 -13.24
C ALA A 618 17.19 18.90 -12.28
N GLY A 619 16.71 20.07 -12.72
CA GLY A 619 15.76 20.88 -11.99
C GLY A 619 14.64 21.38 -12.90
N TYR A 620 13.41 21.33 -12.40
CA TYR A 620 12.20 21.72 -13.13
C TYR A 620 11.33 22.62 -12.29
N ASP A 621 10.79 23.67 -12.92
CA ASP A 621 9.52 24.27 -12.54
C ASP A 621 8.41 23.45 -13.21
N LEU A 622 7.58 22.79 -12.41
CA LEU A 622 6.58 21.85 -12.87
C LEU A 622 5.20 22.48 -13.05
N ASN A 623 5.03 23.79 -12.85
CA ASN A 623 3.72 24.44 -12.89
C ASN A 623 2.94 24.18 -14.18
N LEU A 624 3.48 24.62 -15.32
CA LEU A 624 2.83 24.46 -16.61
C LEU A 624 2.68 22.98 -16.99
N THR A 625 3.64 22.17 -16.57
CA THR A 625 3.65 20.72 -16.82
C THR A 625 2.48 20.03 -16.10
N LEU A 626 2.30 20.30 -14.81
CA LEU A 626 1.23 19.74 -13.98
C LEU A 626 -0.14 20.31 -14.36
N GLN A 627 -0.22 21.61 -14.70
CA GLN A 627 -1.43 22.20 -15.27
C GLN A 627 -1.83 21.50 -16.58
N GLY A 628 -0.85 21.22 -17.44
CA GLY A 628 -1.06 20.45 -18.65
C GLY A 628 -1.59 19.04 -18.39
N LEU A 629 -1.19 18.41 -17.29
CA LEU A 629 -1.69 17.11 -16.83
C LEU A 629 -3.09 17.19 -16.19
N GLY A 630 -3.63 18.38 -15.93
CA GLY A 630 -4.99 18.56 -15.44
C GLY A 630 -5.10 19.07 -13.99
N LEU A 631 -3.97 19.34 -13.32
CA LEU A 631 -3.96 20.06 -12.04
C LEU A 631 -4.11 21.56 -12.32
N ILE A 632 -5.34 22.04 -12.42
CA ILE A 632 -5.64 23.42 -12.82
C ILE A 632 -6.05 24.27 -11.63
N ASP A 633 -7.02 23.79 -10.84
CA ASP A 633 -7.69 24.57 -9.80
C ASP A 633 -6.74 24.87 -8.64
N VAL A 634 -5.86 23.93 -8.30
CA VAL A 634 -4.87 24.10 -7.22
C VAL A 634 -3.88 25.25 -7.48
N PHE A 635 -3.65 25.61 -8.75
CA PHE A 635 -2.78 26.73 -9.14
C PHE A 635 -3.53 28.05 -9.34
N SER A 636 -4.85 28.08 -9.13
CA SER A 636 -5.70 29.24 -9.41
C SER A 636 -6.14 29.91 -8.11
N GLU A 637 -5.77 31.16 -7.89
CA GLU A 637 -6.21 31.95 -6.72
C GLU A 637 -7.73 31.93 -6.52
N ALA A 638 -8.51 31.98 -7.62
CA ALA A 638 -9.97 32.02 -7.54
C ALA A 638 -10.66 30.66 -7.35
N LYS A 639 -9.93 29.54 -7.50
CA LYS A 639 -10.52 28.18 -7.56
C LYS A 639 -9.85 27.17 -6.62
N ALA A 640 -8.64 27.47 -6.14
CA ALA A 640 -7.91 26.61 -5.25
C ALA A 640 -8.70 26.42 -3.97
N ASP A 641 -9.04 25.17 -3.68
CA ASP A 641 -9.64 24.80 -2.41
C ASP A 641 -8.55 24.14 -1.59
N LEU A 642 -7.84 24.96 -0.81
CA LEU A 642 -6.82 24.55 0.16
C LEU A 642 -7.27 24.89 1.59
N LEU A 643 -8.58 24.87 1.85
CA LEU A 643 -9.15 25.22 3.15
C LEU A 643 -8.75 24.25 4.28
N GLY A 644 -8.41 23.01 3.92
CA GLY A 644 -7.81 22.05 4.85
C GLY A 644 -6.40 22.46 5.30
N MET A 645 -5.72 23.32 4.54
CA MET A 645 -4.40 23.86 4.83
C MET A 645 -4.43 25.20 5.57
N SER A 646 -5.34 26.09 5.18
CA SER A 646 -5.52 27.40 5.79
C SER A 646 -6.95 27.89 5.60
N PRO A 647 -7.57 28.50 6.62
CA PRO A 647 -8.89 29.11 6.45
C PRO A 647 -8.88 30.35 5.54
N SER A 648 -7.70 30.80 5.08
CA SER A 648 -7.58 31.90 4.14
C SER A 648 -8.02 31.49 2.72
N PRO A 649 -9.02 32.14 2.12
CA PRO A 649 -9.54 31.80 0.80
C PRO A 649 -8.61 32.20 -0.36
N GLN A 650 -7.45 32.79 -0.08
CA GLN A 650 -6.46 33.24 -1.08
C GLN A 650 -5.25 32.28 -1.20
N LEU A 651 -5.29 31.11 -0.55
CA LEU A 651 -4.19 30.15 -0.62
C LEU A 651 -4.31 29.26 -1.86
N PHE A 652 -3.35 29.37 -2.77
CA PHE A 652 -3.21 28.53 -3.96
C PHE A 652 -1.75 28.13 -4.16
N LEU A 653 -1.49 27.00 -4.82
CA LEU A 653 -0.15 26.52 -5.13
C LEU A 653 0.49 27.43 -6.20
N SER A 654 1.43 28.28 -5.78
CA SER A 654 2.07 29.25 -6.66
C SER A 654 3.16 28.62 -7.51
N THR A 655 3.97 27.71 -6.95
CA THR A 655 4.98 27.00 -7.73
C THR A 655 5.35 25.62 -7.18
N VAL A 656 5.66 24.69 -8.08
CA VAL A 656 6.19 23.35 -7.80
C VAL A 656 7.58 23.22 -8.40
N VAL A 657 8.59 23.02 -7.56
CA VAL A 657 9.97 22.85 -8.00
C VAL A 657 10.46 21.45 -7.67
N HIS A 658 10.94 20.73 -8.67
CA HIS A 658 11.54 19.41 -8.51
C HIS A 658 13.03 19.42 -8.86
N LYS A 659 13.88 18.86 -7.99
CA LYS A 659 15.29 18.59 -8.29
C LYS A 659 15.66 17.13 -8.04
N ALA A 660 16.38 16.54 -8.98
CA ALA A 660 16.88 15.18 -8.90
C ALA A 660 18.37 15.13 -9.24
N TYR A 661 19.09 14.27 -8.52
CA TYR A 661 20.52 14.05 -8.69
C TYR A 661 20.85 12.55 -8.74
N VAL A 662 21.72 12.15 -9.67
CA VAL A 662 22.29 10.79 -9.74
C VAL A 662 23.75 10.86 -10.23
N ASP A 663 24.61 10.03 -9.63
CA ASP A 663 26.02 9.85 -10.03
C ASP A 663 26.27 8.36 -10.24
N ILE A 664 26.42 7.94 -11.50
CA ILE A 664 26.66 6.54 -11.89
C ILE A 664 28.15 6.32 -12.10
N ASN A 665 28.73 5.40 -11.32
CA ASN A 665 30.15 5.03 -11.38
C ASN A 665 30.34 3.52 -11.13
N GLU A 666 31.61 3.10 -11.05
CA GLU A 666 32.01 1.70 -11.02
C GLU A 666 31.50 0.95 -9.78
N VAL A 667 31.33 1.64 -8.66
CA VAL A 667 30.87 1.07 -7.38
C VAL A 667 29.35 0.98 -7.32
N GLY A 668 28.65 1.89 -7.98
CA GLY A 668 27.21 2.07 -7.84
C GLY A 668 26.78 3.49 -8.16
N THR A 669 25.73 3.92 -7.48
CA THR A 669 25.31 5.30 -7.38
C THR A 669 25.93 5.96 -6.14
N GLU A 670 26.97 6.79 -6.32
CA GLU A 670 27.85 7.54 -5.38
C GLU A 670 28.60 6.79 -4.21
N ALA A 671 29.92 6.97 -4.07
CA ALA A 671 30.90 5.98 -3.54
C ALA A 671 31.37 6.07 -2.06
N ALA A 672 31.92 4.96 -1.52
CA ALA A 672 33.28 4.81 -0.92
C ALA A 672 33.54 3.37 -0.39
N ALA A 673 34.76 2.88 -0.61
CA ALA A 673 35.41 1.63 -0.16
C ALA A 673 35.24 0.35 -1.02
N ALA A 674 36.40 -0.29 -1.23
CA ALA A 674 36.70 -1.34 -2.19
C ALA A 674 36.84 -2.71 -1.52
N THR A 675 36.41 -3.76 -2.19
CA THR A 675 36.92 -5.13 -2.00
C THR A 675 36.79 -5.90 -3.30
N GLY A 676 37.94 -6.38 -3.79
CA GLY A 676 38.05 -7.08 -5.07
C GLY A 676 37.51 -8.50 -5.02
N VAL A 677 37.14 -9.00 -6.20
CA VAL A 677 36.78 -10.41 -6.40
C VAL A 677 37.68 -11.04 -7.45
N ALA A 678 38.02 -12.28 -7.16
CA ALA A 678 38.92 -13.17 -7.88
C ALA A 678 38.40 -13.54 -9.28
N VAL A 679 39.35 -13.66 -10.20
CA VAL A 679 39.15 -14.17 -11.57
C VAL A 679 39.24 -15.69 -11.55
N SER A 680 38.23 -16.37 -12.10
CA SER A 680 38.29 -17.80 -12.45
C SER A 680 38.14 -17.98 -13.97
N ASN A 681 38.92 -18.90 -14.52
CA ASN A 681 39.18 -19.06 -15.95
C ASN A 681 38.14 -19.94 -16.69
N ARG A 682 37.78 -19.46 -17.90
CA ARG A 682 37.58 -20.14 -19.20
C ARG A 682 36.57 -21.30 -19.36
N SER A 683 35.47 -20.96 -20.04
CA SER A 683 35.04 -21.60 -21.30
C SER A 683 34.62 -20.52 -22.29
N LEU A 684 34.66 -20.79 -23.61
CA LEU A 684 34.14 -19.91 -24.66
C LEU A 684 32.61 -19.90 -24.60
N GLU A 685 32.04 -19.25 -23.59
CA GLU A 685 30.63 -18.88 -23.57
C GLU A 685 30.46 -17.72 -24.57
N HIS A 686 29.52 -17.83 -25.52
CA HIS A 686 29.21 -16.72 -26.43
C HIS A 686 28.51 -15.63 -25.61
N HIS A 687 29.18 -14.49 -25.42
CA HIS A 687 28.63 -13.36 -24.68
C HIS A 687 27.85 -12.45 -25.64
N GLU A 688 26.65 -12.05 -25.24
CA GLU A 688 25.94 -10.96 -25.94
C GLU A 688 26.58 -9.62 -25.57
N LEU A 689 26.64 -8.70 -26.54
CA LEU A 689 27.22 -7.36 -26.33
C LEU A 689 26.12 -6.35 -26.00
N PHE A 690 26.34 -5.55 -24.96
CA PHE A 690 25.52 -4.39 -24.63
C PHE A 690 26.42 -3.15 -24.53
N VAL A 691 26.36 -2.26 -25.51
CA VAL A 691 27.27 -1.11 -25.65
C VAL A 691 26.50 0.19 -25.67
N ALA A 692 26.37 0.83 -24.51
CA ALA A 692 25.64 2.10 -24.36
C ALA A 692 26.49 3.31 -24.80
N ASP A 693 26.88 3.35 -26.07
CA ASP A 693 27.73 4.38 -26.67
C ASP A 693 26.98 5.54 -27.34
N HIS A 694 25.67 5.64 -27.11
CA HIS A 694 24.80 6.63 -27.73
C HIS A 694 23.53 6.82 -26.88
N PRO A 695 22.64 7.79 -27.19
CA PRO A 695 21.55 8.16 -26.30
C PRO A 695 20.61 7.00 -25.96
N PHE A 696 20.27 6.89 -24.68
CA PHE A 696 19.41 5.81 -24.16
C PHE A 696 18.48 6.31 -23.06
N LEU A 697 17.42 5.52 -22.80
CA LEU A 697 16.53 5.72 -21.67
C LEU A 697 16.96 4.81 -20.52
N PHE A 698 16.72 5.24 -19.29
CA PHE A 698 16.95 4.41 -18.12
C PHE A 698 15.94 4.70 -17.01
N CYS A 699 15.68 3.71 -16.18
CA CYS A 699 14.91 3.89 -14.95
C CYS A 699 15.52 3.11 -13.78
N ILE A 700 15.24 3.55 -12.57
CA ILE A 700 15.56 2.81 -11.34
C ILE A 700 14.25 2.27 -10.79
N LEU A 701 14.14 0.95 -10.74
CA LEU A 701 12.94 0.24 -10.33
C LEU A 701 13.10 -0.31 -8.92
N HIS A 702 12.01 -0.29 -8.15
CA HIS A 702 11.86 -1.13 -6.98
C HIS A 702 11.25 -2.47 -7.38
N ASN A 703 12.06 -3.52 -7.36
CA ASN A 703 11.74 -4.82 -7.94
C ASN A 703 10.55 -5.51 -7.26
N ALA A 704 10.35 -5.29 -5.96
CA ALA A 704 9.26 -5.92 -5.23
C ALA A 704 7.88 -5.33 -5.56
N THR A 705 7.82 -4.12 -6.12
CA THR A 705 6.56 -3.44 -6.45
C THR A 705 6.47 -3.03 -7.92
N ASP A 706 7.51 -3.21 -8.72
CA ASP A 706 7.65 -2.68 -10.09
C ASP A 706 7.51 -1.15 -10.17
N THR A 707 7.81 -0.44 -9.07
CA THR A 707 7.65 1.02 -9.01
C THR A 707 8.86 1.72 -9.63
N VAL A 708 8.61 2.60 -10.60
CA VAL A 708 9.61 3.53 -11.15
C VAL A 708 9.94 4.61 -10.13
N LEU A 709 11.11 4.52 -9.50
CA LEU A 709 11.61 5.53 -8.57
C LEU A 709 12.22 6.72 -9.30
N PHE A 710 12.94 6.45 -10.38
CA PHE A 710 13.58 7.46 -11.23
C PHE A 710 13.39 7.08 -12.69
N LEU A 711 13.21 8.09 -13.55
CA LEU A 711 13.16 7.96 -14.99
C LEU A 711 14.07 9.01 -15.62
N GLY A 712 14.82 8.60 -16.64
CA GLY A 712 15.71 9.50 -17.33
C GLY A 712 16.04 9.10 -18.76
N LYS A 713 16.54 10.09 -19.49
CA LYS A 713 17.17 10.00 -20.80
C LYS A 713 18.56 10.59 -20.71
N LEU A 714 19.55 9.82 -21.14
CA LEU A 714 20.92 10.30 -21.31
C LEU A 714 21.18 10.56 -22.79
N CYS A 715 21.35 11.82 -23.18
CA CYS A 715 21.80 12.23 -24.52
C CYS A 715 23.29 12.63 -24.52
N CYS A 716 23.79 13.20 -23.42
CA CYS A 716 25.19 13.58 -23.25
C CYS A 716 25.65 13.20 -21.83
N PRO A 717 26.60 12.26 -21.69
CA PRO A 717 27.23 11.87 -20.42
C PRO A 717 28.03 12.99 -19.74
#